data_AF-A0A1B0CFZ6-F1
#
_entry.id   AF-A0A1B0CFZ6-F1
#
_cell.length_a   1.000
_cell.length_b   1.000
_cell.length_c   1.000
_cell.angle_alpha   90.00
_cell.angle_beta   90.00
_cell.angle_gamma   90.00
#
_symmetry.space_group_name_H-M   'P 1'
#
loop_
_entity.id
_entity.type
_entity.pdbx_description
1 polymer ?
#
loop_
_entity_poly.entity_id
_entity_poly.type
_entity_poly.pdbx_seq_one_letter_code
_entity_poly.pdbx_strand_id
1 'polypeptide(L)'
;MCVQTGNNGKAWLINTSFIPLSLEQNDRDLSLPGSSVETFTSPDDEKGVSKKRKNKEKKKKHKKECSDDKSEAATELVLEFTGRENYYVDKTSQIGYLKVGKLHNPACPRYHSSNHVLGKPKRTLYKLCIFLRQAGLLEQFFALIKLALELNVSQDKFTGIEPLEADQNTLVEFEEVVLNSGLPMNEIWLRIEKLRTSFNFLPCPTGMSCTDPQRSVFNEDVCHFIYPLTNQENSLELIFNILRLLKIPLPHYKAFQQTSSLADLDAPEEFLNLLLFCDLGLDAKIRESTVSLIRELAVGPSFMSSWIGNDIYIKVIGDIILKLADCHKGRQRCIFIILWIRFQRILVIISRLEGKLDDKNAKSFRRTIKSELKREENRNEVIYFTEYALLEYEIGGTEAAESIFMGAMANSDGCVNADRFYTAVTFCEMWLKNGDRERALAALSKLAIGLDTPQISQKLLILKKFQDLLANLVQVERYTEEMRIEQLILPDYLINLIKACVYTLFLVKSFKEVLSLIQYLKKIFIGKNRRHSFIQENIYELLVNLESLEKFGTNFEDVSEALTYFPENIFLAKCLIAVQSVPWYKLKGILIKCSTPQSILMLVVAARLRHVIHEEHDPVQQRSLQLRVLSALRIVTNEEGKLRKNPLMWRLHLRCAYELEASLHQCRNVLFAALDECPWNKSLYLDGAVYVPHELTQLQDLIIEKQLRIYALPEELEILRSDGIFLSRYPSTYEGESRFRELGGVENVKKLG
;
A
#
# COMPACT_ATOMS: atom_id res chain seq x y z
N MET A 1 21.61 15.06 0.39
CA MET A 1 22.82 15.70 -0.18
C MET A 1 22.56 16.00 -1.64
N CYS A 2 22.49 17.28 -1.99
CA CYS A 2 21.70 17.78 -3.11
C CYS A 2 22.51 17.96 -4.41
N VAL A 3 21.94 18.76 -5.31
CA VAL A 3 22.55 19.38 -6.51
C VAL A 3 22.80 18.43 -7.69
N GLN A 4 21.81 18.36 -8.58
CA GLN A 4 22.04 18.21 -10.03
C GLN A 4 21.68 19.54 -10.72
N THR A 5 22.58 20.52 -10.67
CA THR A 5 22.54 21.69 -11.56
C THR A 5 22.92 21.24 -12.98
N GLY A 6 21.91 20.78 -13.73
CA GLY A 6 22.07 20.09 -15.01
C GLY A 6 21.05 20.51 -16.07
N ASN A 7 20.83 21.82 -16.20
CA ASN A 7 20.15 22.50 -17.32
C ASN A 7 18.88 21.83 -17.89
N ASN A 8 17.92 21.45 -17.03
CA ASN A 8 16.64 20.89 -17.48
C ASN A 8 15.46 21.24 -16.52
N GLY A 9 15.42 22.49 -16.03
CA GLY A 9 14.59 22.94 -14.91
C GLY A 9 13.05 22.83 -15.05
N LYS A 10 12.54 22.40 -16.21
CA LYS A 10 11.10 22.13 -16.44
C LYS A 10 10.75 20.65 -16.53
N ALA A 11 11.73 19.75 -16.61
CA ALA A 11 11.47 18.32 -16.81
C ALA A 11 10.68 17.66 -15.66
N TRP A 12 10.84 18.16 -14.43
CA TRP A 12 10.15 17.63 -13.25
C TRP A 12 8.65 18.02 -13.18
N LEU A 13 8.20 19.04 -13.92
CA LEU A 13 6.78 19.37 -14.06
C LEU A 13 6.00 18.23 -14.77
N ILE A 14 6.74 17.34 -15.44
CA ILE A 14 6.30 16.11 -16.15
C ILE A 14 6.57 14.85 -15.28
N ASN A 15 6.82 14.99 -13.97
CA ASN A 15 6.94 13.84 -13.06
C ASN A 15 5.59 13.11 -12.96
N THR A 16 5.61 11.78 -12.91
CA THR A 16 4.42 10.90 -12.98
C THR A 16 3.42 11.07 -11.82
N SER A 17 3.81 11.74 -10.73
CA SER A 17 2.91 12.20 -9.65
C SER A 17 1.98 13.37 -10.05
N PHE A 18 2.23 13.98 -11.22
CA PHE A 18 1.57 15.16 -11.76
C PHE A 18 1.24 15.06 -13.26
N ILE A 19 1.15 13.84 -13.81
CA ILE A 19 0.66 13.60 -15.18
C ILE A 19 -0.83 13.21 -15.12
N PRO A 20 -1.78 14.07 -15.51
CA PRO A 20 -3.01 13.60 -16.13
C PRO A 20 -2.63 12.94 -17.47
N LEU A 21 -3.14 11.74 -17.74
CA LEU A 21 -2.81 10.99 -18.95
C LEU A 21 -3.14 11.81 -20.21
N SER A 22 -2.27 11.73 -21.21
CA SER A 22 -2.19 12.68 -22.33
C SER A 22 -3.51 12.86 -23.08
N LEU A 23 -4.00 14.11 -23.10
CA LEU A 23 -5.11 14.55 -23.95
C LEU A 23 -4.67 14.60 -25.42
N GLU A 24 -4.75 13.48 -26.12
CA GLU A 24 -4.84 13.51 -27.60
C GLU A 24 -6.23 13.99 -28.00
N GLN A 25 -6.33 15.27 -28.38
CA GLN A 25 -7.57 15.89 -28.86
C GLN A 25 -8.02 15.25 -30.18
N ASN A 26 -8.96 14.29 -30.10
CA ASN A 26 -9.75 13.86 -31.26
C ASN A 26 -10.97 14.76 -31.46
N ASP A 27 -10.72 16.07 -31.58
CA ASP A 27 -11.71 17.02 -32.08
C ASP A 27 -11.91 16.75 -33.59
N ARG A 28 -12.98 16.05 -33.92
CA ARG A 28 -13.51 15.95 -35.29
C ARG A 28 -15.02 16.14 -35.27
N ASP A 29 -15.44 17.33 -35.69
CA ASP A 29 -16.83 17.60 -36.03
C ASP A 29 -17.36 16.57 -37.04
N LEU A 30 -18.50 15.98 -36.72
CA LEU A 30 -19.32 15.24 -37.67
C LEU A 30 -20.72 15.85 -37.71
N SER A 31 -20.84 16.89 -38.52
CA SER A 31 -22.12 17.51 -38.90
C SER A 31 -23.08 16.49 -39.51
N LEU A 32 -24.29 16.40 -38.97
CA LEU A 32 -25.40 15.63 -39.55
C LEU A 32 -25.86 16.21 -40.91
N PRO A 33 -26.19 15.34 -41.87
CA PRO A 33 -27.13 15.70 -42.93
C PRO A 33 -28.24 14.65 -43.17
N GLY A 34 -29.48 15.13 -43.33
CA GLY A 34 -30.35 14.65 -44.41
C GLY A 34 -31.01 13.26 -44.31
N SER A 35 -32.01 13.14 -43.44
CA SER A 35 -33.31 12.49 -43.71
C SER A 35 -33.51 11.58 -44.95
N SER A 36 -34.05 10.38 -44.70
CA SER A 36 -35.29 9.93 -45.38
C SER A 36 -36.10 9.00 -44.46
N VAL A 37 -37.41 8.94 -44.68
CA VAL A 37 -38.36 8.08 -43.94
C VAL A 37 -38.89 7.03 -44.89
N GLU A 38 -38.97 5.77 -44.47
CA GLU A 38 -40.03 4.88 -44.95
C GLU A 38 -40.34 3.76 -43.94
N THR A 39 -41.60 3.36 -43.89
CA THR A 39 -42.16 2.29 -43.04
C THR A 39 -42.25 0.98 -43.81
N PHE A 40 -42.21 -0.19 -43.14
CA PHE A 40 -43.38 -1.10 -43.06
C PHE A 40 -43.12 -2.38 -42.22
N THR A 41 -44.24 -2.88 -41.71
CA THR A 41 -44.57 -4.13 -40.99
C THR A 41 -43.68 -5.39 -41.13
N SER A 42 -43.58 -6.14 -40.01
CA SER A 42 -43.25 -7.57 -39.92
C SER A 42 -44.26 -8.50 -40.61
N PRO A 43 -43.88 -9.77 -40.84
CA PRO A 43 -44.83 -10.89 -40.68
C PRO A 43 -44.27 -12.12 -39.93
N ASP A 44 -44.94 -12.47 -38.82
CA ASP A 44 -45.52 -13.77 -38.42
C ASP A 44 -44.92 -15.15 -38.83
N ASP A 45 -44.82 -16.02 -37.80
CA ASP A 45 -45.19 -17.46 -37.72
C ASP A 45 -44.63 -18.55 -38.69
N GLU A 46 -44.57 -19.85 -38.32
CA GLU A 46 -44.94 -20.56 -37.07
C GLU A 46 -43.73 -21.45 -36.58
N LYS A 47 -43.69 -22.78 -36.34
CA LYS A 47 -44.66 -23.91 -36.31
C LYS A 47 -44.23 -25.00 -35.31
N GLY A 48 -45.18 -25.62 -34.60
CA GLY A 48 -45.00 -26.95 -33.96
C GLY A 48 -44.67 -26.97 -32.45
N VAL A 49 -45.61 -27.15 -31.51
CA VAL A 49 -46.29 -28.42 -31.09
C VAL A 49 -45.39 -29.30 -30.19
N SER A 50 -45.80 -29.78 -29.00
CA SER A 50 -47.15 -30.10 -28.51
C SER A 50 -47.45 -29.71 -27.04
N LYS A 51 -48.71 -29.88 -26.61
CA LYS A 51 -49.24 -29.61 -25.25
C LYS A 51 -49.98 -30.83 -24.68
N LYS A 52 -50.10 -30.89 -23.34
CA LYS A 52 -51.09 -31.61 -22.46
C LYS A 52 -50.44 -32.71 -21.58
N ARG A 53 -50.97 -33.05 -20.40
CA ARG A 53 -52.37 -32.91 -19.89
C ARG A 53 -52.44 -32.45 -18.41
N LYS A 54 -53.64 -32.07 -17.93
CA LYS A 54 -53.89 -31.44 -16.60
C LYS A 54 -54.62 -32.38 -15.62
N ASN A 55 -54.43 -32.19 -14.31
CA ASN A 55 -55.48 -31.99 -13.27
C ASN A 55 -54.82 -31.66 -11.91
N LYS A 56 -55.26 -30.69 -11.08
CA LYS A 56 -56.48 -30.60 -10.22
C LYS A 56 -56.42 -31.58 -9.02
N GLU A 57 -56.73 -31.22 -7.76
CA GLU A 57 -57.34 -30.00 -7.16
C GLU A 57 -57.23 -29.96 -5.60
N LYS A 58 -57.72 -28.87 -4.94
CA LYS A 58 -58.23 -28.72 -3.52
C LYS A 58 -57.43 -27.97 -2.42
N LYS A 59 -57.71 -26.65 -2.34
CA LYS A 59 -58.30 -25.87 -1.21
C LYS A 59 -57.93 -26.13 0.28
N LYS A 60 -57.48 -25.07 0.98
CA LYS A 60 -58.06 -24.40 2.19
C LYS A 60 -57.18 -23.14 2.49
N LYS A 61 -57.58 -21.88 2.76
CA LYS A 61 -58.81 -21.11 3.09
C LYS A 61 -58.88 -20.60 4.56
N HIS A 62 -58.55 -19.31 4.78
CA HIS A 62 -58.97 -18.35 5.84
C HIS A 62 -58.22 -17.03 5.51
N LYS A 63 -58.77 -15.84 5.18
CA LYS A 63 -60.06 -15.12 5.33
C LYS A 63 -60.22 -14.25 6.59
N LYS A 64 -60.00 -12.95 6.41
CA LYS A 64 -60.81 -11.83 6.94
C LYS A 64 -60.78 -10.67 5.92
N GLU A 65 -61.74 -9.74 5.96
CA GLU A 65 -62.09 -8.83 4.85
C GLU A 65 -62.33 -7.38 5.32
N CYS A 66 -62.65 -6.53 4.34
CA CYS A 66 -63.22 -5.17 4.36
C CYS A 66 -62.21 -4.00 4.31
N SER A 67 -62.43 -2.97 3.49
CA SER A 67 -63.40 -2.82 2.37
C SER A 67 -63.05 -1.63 1.48
N ASP A 68 -63.54 -1.68 0.24
CA ASP A 68 -63.47 -0.66 -0.83
C ASP A 68 -64.38 0.57 -0.49
N ASP A 69 -64.55 1.66 -1.28
CA ASP A 69 -64.43 1.85 -2.74
C ASP A 69 -64.50 3.37 -3.14
N LYS A 70 -64.40 3.67 -4.45
CA LYS A 70 -64.87 4.88 -5.21
C LYS A 70 -63.92 6.06 -5.48
N SER A 71 -64.41 6.99 -6.32
CA SER A 71 -63.69 7.55 -7.47
C SER A 71 -64.15 8.97 -7.90
N GLU A 72 -63.36 9.58 -8.80
CA GLU A 72 -63.70 10.67 -9.75
C GLU A 72 -64.24 12.03 -9.23
N ALA A 73 -63.47 13.10 -9.50
CA ALA A 73 -63.94 14.33 -10.18
C ALA A 73 -62.74 15.25 -10.49
N ALA A 74 -62.83 16.06 -11.55
CA ALA A 74 -61.94 17.18 -11.81
C ALA A 74 -62.75 18.49 -11.87
N THR A 75 -62.20 19.57 -11.33
CA THR A 75 -62.84 20.90 -11.37
C THR A 75 -61.76 21.98 -11.33
N GLU A 76 -61.81 22.91 -12.27
CA GLU A 76 -60.95 24.10 -12.27
C GLU A 76 -61.41 25.09 -11.18
N LEU A 77 -60.46 25.86 -10.62
CA LEU A 77 -60.77 27.01 -9.78
C LEU A 77 -59.98 28.23 -10.24
N VAL A 78 -60.71 29.29 -10.58
CA VAL A 78 -60.18 30.60 -10.94
C VAL A 78 -59.74 31.32 -9.66
N LEU A 79 -58.63 32.06 -9.74
CA LEU A 79 -58.17 32.97 -8.68
C LEU A 79 -58.37 34.42 -9.13
N GLU A 80 -59.30 35.13 -8.49
CA GLU A 80 -59.40 36.59 -8.60
C GLU A 80 -58.40 37.27 -7.64
N PHE A 81 -57.84 38.41 -8.05
CA PHE A 81 -56.89 39.18 -7.25
C PHE A 81 -57.25 40.66 -7.26
N THR A 82 -57.68 41.20 -6.10
CA THR A 82 -58.30 42.54 -6.00
C THR A 82 -57.33 43.66 -5.60
N GLY A 83 -56.04 43.35 -5.43
CA GLY A 83 -54.95 44.34 -5.49
C GLY A 83 -54.91 45.42 -4.40
N ARG A 84 -55.33 45.11 -3.16
CA ARG A 84 -55.38 46.08 -2.04
C ARG A 84 -54.75 45.60 -0.72
N GLU A 85 -53.89 44.59 -0.75
CA GLU A 85 -53.27 44.01 0.44
C GLU A 85 -51.74 44.13 0.39
N ASN A 86 -51.14 44.72 1.43
CA ASN A 86 -49.70 45.06 1.49
C ASN A 86 -48.83 44.04 2.24
N TYR A 87 -49.38 42.87 2.60
CA TYR A 87 -48.64 41.76 3.19
C TYR A 87 -49.38 40.44 2.94
N TYR A 88 -48.64 39.40 2.59
CA TYR A 88 -49.19 38.07 2.29
C TYR A 88 -49.44 37.28 3.58
N VAL A 89 -50.64 36.71 3.74
CA VAL A 89 -51.01 35.85 4.87
C VAL A 89 -51.56 34.54 4.33
N ASP A 90 -50.75 33.49 4.33
CA ASP A 90 -51.15 32.16 3.88
C ASP A 90 -52.27 31.59 4.76
N LYS A 91 -53.37 31.15 4.11
CA LYS A 91 -54.58 30.63 4.74
C LYS A 91 -55.18 29.41 4.04
N THR A 92 -54.39 28.58 3.36
CA THR A 92 -54.79 27.18 3.11
C THR A 92 -53.58 26.28 2.82
N SER A 93 -53.44 25.19 3.58
CA SER A 93 -52.33 24.24 3.43
C SER A 93 -52.38 23.47 2.10
N GLN A 94 -51.57 23.89 1.13
CA GLN A 94 -51.47 23.22 -0.18
C GLN A 94 -50.71 21.89 -0.09
N ILE A 95 -51.42 20.77 -0.17
CA ILE A 95 -50.85 19.41 -0.08
C ILE A 95 -50.09 18.98 -1.37
N GLY A 96 -50.27 19.72 -2.48
CA GLY A 96 -49.70 19.38 -3.79
C GLY A 96 -48.17 19.28 -3.85
N TYR A 97 -47.44 20.10 -3.09
CA TYR A 97 -45.97 20.15 -3.13
C TYR A 97 -45.26 19.09 -2.27
N LEU A 98 -46.00 18.25 -1.53
CA LEU A 98 -45.43 17.21 -0.65
C LEU A 98 -44.93 15.96 -1.39
N LYS A 99 -44.78 16.02 -2.72
CA LYS A 99 -44.17 14.96 -3.56
C LYS A 99 -42.88 15.38 -4.27
N VAL A 100 -42.16 16.37 -3.74
CA VAL A 100 -40.71 16.43 -3.97
C VAL A 100 -40.05 15.28 -3.20
N GLY A 101 -39.42 14.35 -3.91
CA GLY A 101 -38.59 13.33 -3.29
C GLY A 101 -37.44 14.00 -2.54
N LYS A 102 -37.42 13.91 -1.21
CA LYS A 102 -36.44 14.63 -0.39
C LYS A 102 -35.02 14.21 -0.77
N LEU A 103 -34.21 15.17 -1.19
CA LEU A 103 -32.77 15.09 -1.01
C LEU A 103 -32.51 14.79 0.47
N HIS A 104 -31.87 13.67 0.73
CA HIS A 104 -31.53 13.28 2.08
C HIS A 104 -30.40 14.19 2.57
N ASN A 105 -30.63 14.94 3.65
CA ASN A 105 -29.48 15.46 4.41
C ASN A 105 -28.58 14.26 4.75
N PRO A 106 -27.26 14.33 4.50
CA PRO A 106 -26.35 13.25 4.89
C PRO A 106 -26.50 13.02 6.39
N ALA A 107 -26.51 11.75 6.79
CA ALA A 107 -26.90 11.39 8.14
C ALA A 107 -25.88 11.90 9.17
N CYS A 108 -26.21 13.01 9.83
CA CYS A 108 -25.48 13.51 11.00
C CYS A 108 -25.26 12.34 11.97
N PRO A 109 -24.00 11.96 12.29
CA PRO A 109 -23.71 10.67 12.92
C PRO A 109 -24.45 10.47 14.24
N ARG A 110 -25.51 9.67 14.20
CA ARG A 110 -26.22 9.22 15.41
C ARG A 110 -25.39 8.14 16.09
N TYR A 111 -24.36 8.58 16.81
CA TYR A 111 -23.73 7.77 17.85
C TYR A 111 -24.82 7.35 18.84
N HIS A 112 -25.21 6.07 18.82
CA HIS A 112 -25.96 5.53 19.94
C HIS A 112 -25.08 5.63 21.18
N SER A 113 -25.49 6.43 22.15
CA SER A 113 -24.89 6.50 23.48
C SER A 113 -25.23 5.27 24.33
N SER A 114 -25.13 4.08 23.75
CA SER A 114 -24.72 2.92 24.53
C SER A 114 -23.30 3.20 24.99
N ASN A 115 -23.05 3.08 26.29
CA ASN A 115 -21.69 3.09 26.85
C ASN A 115 -20.99 1.78 26.46
N HIS A 116 -20.70 1.62 25.16
CA HIS A 116 -19.68 0.70 24.70
C HIS A 116 -18.38 1.13 25.36
N VAL A 117 -17.92 0.33 26.32
CA VAL A 117 -16.58 0.41 26.89
C VAL A 117 -15.61 0.55 25.72
N LEU A 118 -14.91 1.69 25.66
CA LEU A 118 -13.96 1.99 24.60
C LEU A 118 -13.00 0.80 24.48
N GLY A 119 -12.94 0.21 23.29
CA GLY A 119 -12.22 -1.04 23.08
C GLY A 119 -10.75 -0.89 23.49
N LYS A 120 -10.16 -1.96 24.06
CA LYS A 120 -8.77 -2.06 24.56
C LYS A 120 -7.87 -0.94 24.01
N PRO A 121 -7.34 0.00 24.83
CA PRO A 121 -6.87 1.32 24.36
C PRO A 121 -6.05 1.37 23.08
N LYS A 122 -5.17 0.40 22.83
CA LYS A 122 -4.44 0.22 21.55
C LYS A 122 -5.33 0.36 20.30
N ARG A 123 -6.53 -0.23 20.32
CA ARG A 123 -7.47 -0.22 19.17
C ARG A 123 -8.10 1.14 18.95
N THR A 124 -8.37 1.88 20.02
CA THR A 124 -8.89 3.26 19.96
C THR A 124 -7.81 4.19 19.41
N LEU A 125 -6.58 4.10 19.93
CA LEU A 125 -5.43 4.85 19.42
C LEU A 125 -5.16 4.54 17.94
N TYR A 126 -5.08 3.27 17.54
CA TYR A 126 -4.89 2.88 16.13
C TYR A 126 -5.97 3.45 15.21
N LYS A 127 -7.24 3.41 15.65
CA LYS A 127 -8.38 3.98 14.90
C LYS A 127 -8.36 5.51 14.81
N LEU A 128 -7.84 6.21 15.82
CA LEU A 128 -7.66 7.66 15.74
C LEU A 128 -6.50 8.01 14.81
N CYS A 129 -5.34 7.36 14.98
CA CYS A 129 -4.17 7.60 14.13
C CYS A 129 -4.48 7.38 12.64
N ILE A 130 -5.18 6.29 12.30
CA ILE A 130 -5.55 6.04 10.89
C ILE A 130 -6.59 7.06 10.38
N PHE A 131 -7.53 7.53 11.21
CA PHE A 131 -8.44 8.61 10.84
C PHE A 131 -7.68 9.91 10.56
N LEU A 132 -6.77 10.34 11.45
CA LEU A 132 -5.96 11.55 11.25
C LEU A 132 -5.09 11.44 9.99
N ARG A 133 -4.46 10.29 9.75
CA ARG A 133 -3.70 9.99 8.51
C ARG A 133 -4.59 10.12 7.27
N GLN A 134 -5.79 9.53 7.28
CA GLN A 134 -6.71 9.53 6.13
C GLN A 134 -7.38 10.89 5.89
N ALA A 135 -7.63 11.67 6.94
CA ALA A 135 -8.14 13.05 6.86
C ALA A 135 -7.05 14.08 6.46
N GLY A 136 -5.79 13.67 6.42
CA GLY A 136 -4.64 14.52 6.12
C GLY A 136 -4.18 15.39 7.30
N LEU A 137 -4.69 15.19 8.50
CA LEU A 137 -4.31 15.87 9.75
C LEU A 137 -2.98 15.29 10.27
N LEU A 138 -1.94 15.39 9.44
CA LEU A 138 -0.68 14.68 9.59
C LEU A 138 0.14 15.18 10.79
N GLU A 139 0.08 16.47 11.06
CA GLU A 139 0.76 17.10 12.18
C GLU A 139 0.22 16.56 13.52
N GLN A 140 -1.11 16.51 13.67
CA GLN A 140 -1.76 15.90 14.84
C GLN A 140 -1.45 14.40 14.94
N PHE A 141 -1.45 13.69 13.81
CA PHE A 141 -1.07 12.28 13.73
C PHE A 141 0.38 12.03 14.18
N PHE A 142 1.34 12.87 13.78
CA PHE A 142 2.74 12.75 14.17
C PHE A 142 2.99 13.20 15.62
N ALA A 143 2.30 14.23 16.12
CA ALA A 143 2.30 14.59 17.54
C ALA A 143 1.76 13.45 18.41
N LEU A 144 0.62 12.87 18.03
CA LEU A 144 -0.02 11.74 18.70
C LEU A 144 0.88 10.48 18.70
N ILE A 145 1.60 10.20 17.60
CA ILE A 145 2.59 9.10 17.54
C ILE A 145 3.81 9.39 18.41
N LYS A 146 4.38 10.61 18.35
CA LYS A 146 5.54 11.01 19.15
C LYS A 146 5.24 10.86 20.64
N LEU A 147 4.15 11.47 21.11
CA LEU A 147 3.72 11.39 22.51
C LEU A 147 3.34 9.96 22.94
N ALA A 148 2.82 9.13 22.03
CA ALA A 148 2.53 7.72 22.32
C ALA A 148 3.80 6.88 22.52
N LEU A 149 4.87 7.17 21.77
CA LEU A 149 6.19 6.56 21.96
C LEU A 149 6.90 7.11 23.21
N GLU A 150 6.79 8.41 23.47
CA GLU A 150 7.39 9.06 24.65
C GLU A 150 6.77 8.54 25.96
N LEU A 151 5.45 8.33 25.99
CA LEU A 151 4.74 7.79 27.16
C LEU A 151 4.96 6.29 27.38
N ASN A 152 5.13 5.49 26.31
CA ASN A 152 5.09 4.02 26.39
C ASN A 152 6.39 3.30 26.00
N VAL A 153 7.45 4.03 25.64
CA VAL A 153 8.75 3.46 25.25
C VAL A 153 9.91 4.21 25.91
N SER A 154 10.04 5.53 25.70
CA SER A 154 11.09 6.36 26.31
C SER A 154 10.78 7.85 26.15
N GLN A 155 10.75 8.57 27.27
CA GLN A 155 10.37 9.99 27.34
C GLN A 155 11.33 10.94 26.61
N ASP A 156 12.61 10.57 26.49
CA ASP A 156 13.68 11.44 25.98
C ASP A 156 14.11 11.13 24.54
N LYS A 157 13.97 9.89 24.07
CA LYS A 157 14.62 9.45 22.82
C LYS A 157 13.96 9.96 21.54
N PHE A 158 12.71 10.43 21.59
CA PHE A 158 11.95 10.87 20.41
C PHE A 158 11.99 12.39 20.17
N THR A 159 12.68 13.16 21.03
CA THR A 159 12.99 14.58 20.76
C THR A 159 13.76 14.78 19.45
N GLY A 160 13.58 15.92 18.77
CA GLY A 160 14.24 16.18 17.49
C GLY A 160 13.68 15.33 16.34
N ILE A 161 12.41 14.92 16.41
CA ILE A 161 11.63 14.53 15.22
C ILE A 161 10.76 15.74 14.87
N GLU A 162 11.42 16.73 14.28
CA GLU A 162 10.89 18.07 13.98
C GLU A 162 11.34 18.48 12.55
N PRO A 163 10.58 19.34 11.86
CA PRO A 163 10.92 19.81 10.51
C PRO A 163 12.17 20.70 10.54
N LEU A 164 13.00 20.64 9.50
CA LEU A 164 14.16 21.54 9.36
C LEU A 164 13.81 22.78 8.54
N GLU A 165 14.40 23.91 8.90
CA GLU A 165 14.32 25.17 8.14
C GLU A 165 14.81 25.00 6.69
N ALA A 166 15.87 24.21 6.47
CA ALA A 166 16.35 23.87 5.13
C ALA A 166 15.34 23.08 4.28
N ASP A 167 14.52 22.24 4.91
CA ASP A 167 13.45 21.50 4.24
C ASP A 167 12.30 22.46 3.86
N GLN A 168 12.01 23.45 4.70
CA GLN A 168 11.02 24.51 4.40
C GLN A 168 11.49 25.46 3.29
N ASN A 169 12.77 25.83 3.25
CA ASN A 169 13.34 26.61 2.14
C ASN A 169 13.22 25.85 0.81
N THR A 170 13.46 24.53 0.85
CA THR A 170 13.29 23.64 -0.31
C THR A 170 11.82 23.58 -0.77
N LEU A 171 10.85 23.62 0.15
CA LEU A 171 9.41 23.72 -0.20
C LEU A 171 9.12 25.03 -0.96
N VAL A 172 9.65 26.17 -0.50
CA VAL A 172 9.43 27.48 -1.15
C VAL A 172 9.95 27.48 -2.59
N GLU A 173 11.16 26.96 -2.83
CA GLU A 173 11.71 26.80 -4.19
C GLU A 173 10.78 25.99 -5.12
N PHE A 174 10.11 24.95 -4.60
CA PHE A 174 9.14 24.18 -5.37
C PHE A 174 7.79 24.90 -5.56
N GLU A 175 7.27 25.60 -4.54
CA GLU A 175 6.02 26.36 -4.65
C GLU A 175 6.15 27.53 -5.65
N GLU A 176 7.26 28.28 -5.64
CA GLU A 176 7.53 29.34 -6.61
C GLU A 176 7.47 28.85 -8.06
N VAL A 177 8.07 27.68 -8.35
CA VAL A 177 8.09 27.13 -9.71
C VAL A 177 6.71 26.58 -10.11
N VAL A 178 5.89 26.10 -9.17
CA VAL A 178 4.50 25.71 -9.44
C VAL A 178 3.62 26.94 -9.70
N LEU A 179 3.72 28.00 -8.90
CA LEU A 179 2.99 29.25 -9.09
C LEU A 179 3.33 29.89 -10.45
N ASN A 180 4.62 29.94 -10.79
CA ASN A 180 5.12 30.49 -12.06
C ASN A 180 5.02 29.51 -13.26
N SER A 181 4.43 28.33 -13.09
CA SER A 181 4.32 27.31 -14.17
C SER A 181 3.39 27.72 -15.32
N GLY A 182 2.48 28.66 -15.09
CA GLY A 182 1.44 29.06 -16.03
C GLY A 182 0.22 28.12 -16.10
N LEU A 183 0.20 27.04 -15.33
CA LEU A 183 -0.88 26.03 -15.33
C LEU A 183 -2.23 26.62 -14.89
N PRO A 184 -3.38 25.99 -15.24
CA PRO A 184 -4.68 26.41 -14.73
C PRO A 184 -4.79 26.20 -13.21
N MET A 185 -5.70 26.91 -12.54
CA MET A 185 -5.63 27.03 -11.08
C MET A 185 -5.91 25.72 -10.32
N ASN A 186 -6.70 24.82 -10.89
CA ASN A 186 -6.92 23.46 -10.35
C ASN A 186 -5.61 22.66 -10.26
N GLU A 187 -4.76 22.75 -11.29
CA GLU A 187 -3.46 22.07 -11.34
C GLU A 187 -2.46 22.71 -10.36
N ILE A 188 -2.43 24.04 -10.26
CA ILE A 188 -1.58 24.75 -9.28
C ILE A 188 -1.99 24.38 -7.86
N TRP A 189 -3.29 24.42 -7.54
CA TRP A 189 -3.82 24.01 -6.23
C TRP A 189 -3.43 22.58 -5.90
N LEU A 190 -3.72 21.62 -6.78
CA LEU A 190 -3.42 20.21 -6.54
C LEU A 190 -1.90 19.95 -6.36
N ARG A 191 -1.05 20.69 -7.07
CA ARG A 191 0.42 20.59 -6.98
C ARG A 191 0.93 21.15 -5.65
N ILE A 192 0.46 22.32 -5.21
CA ILE A 192 0.87 22.93 -3.93
C ILE A 192 0.30 22.15 -2.75
N GLU A 193 -0.96 21.71 -2.82
CA GLU A 193 -1.59 20.85 -1.80
C GLU A 193 -0.80 19.54 -1.60
N LYS A 194 -0.35 18.90 -2.69
CA LYS A 194 0.55 17.73 -2.65
C LYS A 194 1.94 18.04 -2.10
N LEU A 195 2.53 19.19 -2.45
CA LEU A 195 3.82 19.64 -1.92
C LEU A 195 3.74 19.88 -0.41
N ARG A 196 2.81 20.73 0.05
CA ARG A 196 2.62 21.02 1.48
C ARG A 196 2.33 19.75 2.29
N THR A 197 1.47 18.85 1.79
CA THR A 197 1.23 17.52 2.40
C THR A 197 2.52 16.68 2.57
N SER A 198 3.53 16.89 1.73
CA SER A 198 4.77 16.09 1.72
C SER A 198 5.94 16.71 2.51
N PHE A 199 5.92 18.03 2.77
CA PHE A 199 6.94 18.75 3.55
C PHE A 199 6.45 19.15 4.96
N ASN A 200 5.15 19.41 5.13
CA ASN A 200 4.57 19.98 6.36
C ASN A 200 3.86 18.94 7.23
N PHE A 201 4.18 17.65 7.07
CA PHE A 201 3.56 16.54 7.80
C PHE A 201 3.96 16.43 9.28
N LEU A 202 4.98 17.18 9.72
CA LEU A 202 5.39 17.29 11.12
C LEU A 202 4.84 18.60 11.74
N PRO A 203 4.47 18.61 13.03
CA PRO A 203 4.19 19.82 13.77
C PRO A 203 5.29 20.88 13.64
N CYS A 204 4.91 22.15 13.59
CA CYS A 204 5.88 23.24 13.58
C CYS A 204 6.45 23.47 15.00
N PRO A 205 7.78 23.50 15.18
CA PRO A 205 8.39 23.63 16.51
C PRO A 205 8.27 25.05 17.05
N THR A 206 8.24 25.17 18.38
CA THR A 206 8.15 26.45 19.09
C THR A 206 9.36 27.34 18.77
N GLY A 207 9.11 28.45 18.09
CA GLY A 207 10.13 29.42 17.67
C GLY A 207 10.43 29.44 16.16
N MET A 208 9.94 28.45 15.39
CA MET A 208 9.94 28.53 13.93
C MET A 208 8.78 29.41 13.45
N SER A 209 9.01 30.25 12.43
CA SER A 209 7.96 31.10 11.86
C SER A 209 6.94 30.27 11.09
N CYS A 210 5.70 30.20 11.57
CA CYS A 210 4.61 29.46 10.93
C CYS A 210 3.45 30.40 10.59
N THR A 211 3.07 30.45 9.31
CA THR A 211 1.89 31.19 8.83
C THR A 211 0.59 30.42 9.04
N ASP A 212 0.66 29.09 9.00
CA ASP A 212 -0.48 28.19 9.15
C ASP A 212 -0.65 27.77 10.62
N PRO A 213 -1.75 28.15 11.31
CA PRO A 213 -1.96 27.81 12.70
C PRO A 213 -2.28 26.33 12.94
N GLN A 214 -2.77 25.59 11.94
CA GLN A 214 -3.10 24.16 12.10
C GLN A 214 -1.84 23.28 12.20
N ARG A 215 -0.67 23.80 11.82
CA ARG A 215 0.63 23.14 12.02
C ARG A 215 1.15 23.24 13.46
N SER A 216 0.62 24.16 14.26
CA SER A 216 1.01 24.37 15.65
C SER A 216 0.19 23.47 16.56
N VAL A 217 0.63 22.21 16.72
CA VAL A 217 -0.02 21.22 17.57
C VAL A 217 0.66 21.15 18.94
N PHE A 218 -0.10 21.39 19.99
CA PHE A 218 0.35 21.30 21.39
C PHE A 218 0.10 19.89 21.94
N ASN A 219 0.75 19.54 23.06
CA ASN A 219 0.55 18.22 23.67
C ASN A 219 -0.89 18.09 24.22
N GLU A 220 -1.44 19.19 24.70
CA GLU A 220 -2.81 19.36 25.20
C GLU A 220 -3.87 18.95 24.16
N ASP A 221 -3.61 19.20 22.87
CA ASP A 221 -4.55 18.88 21.78
C ASP A 221 -4.70 17.37 21.55
N VAL A 222 -3.67 16.57 21.88
CA VAL A 222 -3.57 15.14 21.54
C VAL A 222 -3.47 14.20 22.75
N CYS A 223 -3.07 14.69 23.93
CA CYS A 223 -2.79 13.83 25.09
C CYS A 223 -4.01 13.06 25.58
N HIS A 224 -5.22 13.61 25.43
CA HIS A 224 -6.49 12.99 25.87
C HIS A 224 -6.82 11.66 25.18
N PHE A 225 -6.16 11.35 24.06
CA PHE A 225 -6.36 10.12 23.30
C PHE A 225 -5.31 9.03 23.59
N ILE A 226 -4.28 9.34 24.38
CA ILE A 226 -3.17 8.44 24.69
C ILE A 226 -3.28 7.99 26.15
N TYR A 227 -3.04 6.70 26.39
CA TYR A 227 -3.10 6.09 27.72
C TYR A 227 -1.82 5.28 27.97
N PRO A 228 -1.25 5.31 29.19
CA PRO A 228 -0.09 4.50 29.51
C PRO A 228 -0.47 3.00 29.52
N LEU A 229 0.38 2.16 28.94
CA LEU A 229 0.18 0.71 28.90
C LEU A 229 0.24 0.11 30.31
N THR A 230 -0.85 -0.55 30.73
CA THR A 230 -0.98 -1.20 32.04
C THR A 230 0.02 -2.35 32.28
N ASN A 231 0.58 -2.90 31.20
CA ASN A 231 1.68 -3.87 31.24
C ASN A 231 2.63 -3.56 30.06
N GLN A 232 3.91 -3.29 30.36
CA GLN A 232 4.90 -2.87 29.36
C GLN A 232 5.32 -3.94 28.35
N GLU A 233 5.03 -5.22 28.59
CA GLU A 233 5.18 -6.31 27.59
C GLU A 233 4.36 -6.03 26.31
N ASN A 234 3.33 -5.19 26.41
CA ASN A 234 2.46 -4.79 25.30
C ASN A 234 3.06 -3.73 24.36
N SER A 235 4.22 -3.16 24.71
CA SER A 235 4.89 -2.09 23.97
C SER A 235 5.24 -2.48 22.54
N LEU A 236 5.81 -3.67 22.30
CA LEU A 236 6.15 -4.15 20.96
C LEU A 236 4.94 -4.18 20.01
N GLU A 237 3.77 -4.61 20.49
CA GLU A 237 2.54 -4.63 19.68
C GLU A 237 2.08 -3.20 19.37
N LEU A 238 2.18 -2.26 20.32
CA LEU A 238 1.90 -0.84 20.08
C LEU A 238 2.85 -0.28 19.02
N ILE A 239 4.15 -0.53 19.16
CA ILE A 239 5.19 -0.09 18.21
C ILE A 239 4.93 -0.68 16.82
N PHE A 240 4.55 -1.95 16.69
CA PHE A 240 4.23 -2.57 15.40
C PHE A 240 2.98 -1.96 14.75
N ASN A 241 1.95 -1.61 15.53
CA ASN A 241 0.80 -0.84 15.01
C ASN A 241 1.23 0.56 14.55
N ILE A 242 2.10 1.25 15.30
CA ILE A 242 2.68 2.56 14.94
C ILE A 242 3.51 2.48 13.65
N LEU A 243 4.36 1.46 13.48
CA LEU A 243 5.16 1.31 12.26
C LEU A 243 4.29 1.11 11.00
N ARG A 244 3.17 0.38 11.10
CA ARG A 244 2.18 0.28 10.00
C ARG A 244 1.46 1.61 9.72
N LEU A 245 1.14 2.38 10.77
CA LEU A 245 0.63 3.74 10.62
C LEU A 245 1.65 4.67 9.93
N LEU A 246 2.94 4.49 10.19
CA LEU A 246 4.06 5.12 9.47
C LEU A 246 4.36 4.48 8.09
N LYS A 247 3.47 3.60 7.61
CA LYS A 247 3.52 2.92 6.30
C LYS A 247 4.70 1.96 6.11
N ILE A 248 5.37 1.54 7.18
CA ILE A 248 6.48 0.59 7.08
C ILE A 248 5.96 -0.79 6.63
N PRO A 249 6.56 -1.41 5.59
CA PRO A 249 6.13 -2.72 5.12
C PRO A 249 6.58 -3.80 6.10
N LEU A 250 5.64 -4.33 6.88
CA LEU A 250 5.85 -5.43 7.84
C LEU A 250 5.40 -6.78 7.25
N PRO A 251 5.89 -7.92 7.80
CA PRO A 251 5.45 -9.25 7.41
C PRO A 251 3.94 -9.48 7.61
N HIS A 252 3.26 -9.85 6.52
CA HIS A 252 1.81 -10.09 6.48
C HIS A 252 1.48 -11.56 6.76
N TYR A 253 1.63 -11.96 8.03
CA TYR A 253 1.23 -13.29 8.51
C TYR A 253 -0.11 -13.23 9.25
N LYS A 254 -0.89 -14.32 9.20
CA LYS A 254 -2.15 -14.47 9.96
C LYS A 254 -1.96 -14.31 11.48
N ALA A 255 -0.78 -14.67 11.98
CA ALA A 255 -0.39 -14.45 13.36
C ALA A 255 -0.11 -12.98 13.74
N PHE A 256 -0.02 -12.06 12.76
CA PHE A 256 0.19 -10.62 12.95
C PHE A 256 -1.12 -9.82 13.03
N GLN A 257 -2.16 -10.27 12.35
CA GLN A 257 -3.41 -9.54 12.04
C GLN A 257 -4.43 -9.49 13.21
N GLN A 258 -3.98 -9.21 14.44
CA GLN A 258 -4.85 -9.23 15.63
C GLN A 258 -5.59 -7.90 15.91
N THR A 259 -5.24 -6.80 15.23
CA THR A 259 -5.72 -5.44 15.55
C THR A 259 -6.45 -4.72 14.40
N SER A 260 -6.00 -4.88 13.16
CA SER A 260 -6.49 -4.15 11.98
C SER A 260 -7.67 -4.82 11.28
N SER A 261 -8.66 -4.05 10.86
CA SER A 261 -9.73 -4.44 9.95
C SER A 261 -9.28 -4.43 8.49
N LEU A 262 -10.01 -5.10 7.60
CA LEU A 262 -9.84 -5.01 6.13
C LEU A 262 -10.12 -3.59 5.58
N ALA A 263 -10.86 -2.78 6.33
CA ALA A 263 -11.08 -1.36 6.06
C ALA A 263 -9.85 -0.49 6.42
N ASP A 264 -8.97 -0.98 7.29
CA ASP A 264 -7.88 -0.19 7.91
C ASP A 264 -6.57 -0.23 7.08
N LEU A 265 -6.66 -0.51 5.77
CA LEU A 265 -5.51 -0.50 4.84
C LEU A 265 -5.72 0.53 3.72
N ASP A 266 -5.33 1.78 3.99
CA ASP A 266 -5.27 2.88 3.02
C ASP A 266 -3.88 3.08 2.39
N ALA A 267 -2.81 2.61 3.02
CA ALA A 267 -1.42 2.78 2.56
C ALA A 267 -1.00 1.61 1.64
N PRO A 268 -0.93 1.79 0.30
CA PRO A 268 -0.42 0.76 -0.60
C PRO A 268 1.06 0.43 -0.36
N GLU A 269 1.82 1.30 0.30
CA GLU A 269 3.23 1.08 0.64
C GLU A 269 3.43 -0.11 1.58
N GLU A 270 2.48 -0.45 2.48
CA GLU A 270 2.55 -1.64 3.33
C GLU A 270 2.71 -2.95 2.53
N PHE A 271 2.26 -2.95 1.26
CA PHE A 271 2.35 -4.08 0.35
C PHE A 271 3.79 -4.36 -0.16
N LEU A 272 4.72 -3.41 -0.02
CA LEU A 272 6.11 -3.54 -0.51
C LEU A 272 6.93 -4.60 0.22
N ASN A 273 6.42 -5.19 1.31
CA ASN A 273 6.99 -6.40 1.91
C ASN A 273 7.07 -7.57 0.90
N LEU A 274 6.25 -7.55 -0.17
CA LEU A 274 6.36 -8.44 -1.33
C LEU A 274 7.79 -8.52 -1.91
N LEU A 275 8.54 -7.41 -1.86
CA LEU A 275 9.90 -7.30 -2.40
C LEU A 275 10.95 -8.03 -1.55
N LEU A 276 10.65 -8.34 -0.28
CA LEU A 276 11.60 -8.94 0.65
C LEU A 276 11.58 -10.48 0.68
N PHE A 277 10.48 -11.09 0.23
CA PHE A 277 10.35 -12.56 0.20
C PHE A 277 11.44 -13.23 -0.64
N CYS A 278 11.93 -14.38 -0.17
CA CYS A 278 12.72 -15.27 -1.02
C CYS A 278 11.82 -15.85 -2.12
N ASP A 279 12.08 -15.45 -3.36
CA ASP A 279 11.41 -15.96 -4.55
C ASP A 279 12.38 -16.80 -5.37
N LEU A 280 12.17 -18.12 -5.36
CA LEU A 280 12.95 -19.08 -6.16
C LEU A 280 12.45 -19.14 -7.62
N GLY A 281 11.21 -18.72 -7.89
CA GLY A 281 10.55 -18.78 -9.19
C GLY A 281 10.82 -17.58 -10.11
N LEU A 282 11.54 -16.58 -9.61
CA LEU A 282 12.19 -15.51 -10.39
C LEU A 282 11.25 -14.69 -11.32
N ASP A 283 10.25 -14.01 -10.75
CA ASP A 283 9.46 -13.04 -11.52
C ASP A 283 9.83 -11.57 -11.19
N ALA A 284 10.62 -10.97 -12.09
CA ALA A 284 10.95 -9.54 -12.06
C ALA A 284 9.79 -8.65 -12.54
N LYS A 285 9.06 -9.07 -13.59
CA LYS A 285 7.90 -8.37 -14.16
C LYS A 285 6.79 -8.16 -13.11
N ILE A 286 6.62 -9.09 -12.16
CA ILE A 286 5.75 -8.94 -10.98
C ILE A 286 6.25 -7.84 -10.04
N ARG A 287 7.55 -7.82 -9.69
CA ARG A 287 8.10 -6.78 -8.78
C ARG A 287 7.96 -5.40 -9.39
N GLU A 288 8.27 -5.26 -10.68
CA GLU A 288 8.11 -4.02 -11.47
C GLU A 288 6.65 -3.56 -11.53
N SER A 289 5.74 -4.46 -11.90
CA SER A 289 4.29 -4.18 -11.95
C SER A 289 3.72 -3.77 -10.59
N THR A 290 4.21 -4.37 -9.50
CA THR A 290 3.83 -4.06 -8.12
C THR A 290 4.36 -2.70 -7.69
N VAL A 291 5.65 -2.41 -7.92
CA VAL A 291 6.26 -1.12 -7.59
C VAL A 291 5.60 0.02 -8.38
N SER A 292 5.29 -0.19 -9.67
CA SER A 292 4.57 0.81 -10.46
C SER A 292 3.16 1.05 -9.89
N LEU A 293 2.38 -0.02 -9.64
CA LEU A 293 1.03 0.11 -9.07
C LEU A 293 1.03 0.88 -7.74
N ILE A 294 2.00 0.60 -6.86
CA ILE A 294 2.12 1.28 -5.57
C ILE A 294 2.59 2.72 -5.74
N ARG A 295 3.53 3.00 -6.65
CA ARG A 295 3.98 4.36 -6.99
C ARG A 295 2.85 5.26 -7.48
N GLU A 296 1.91 4.66 -8.23
CA GLU A 296 0.74 5.34 -8.79
C GLU A 296 -0.42 5.49 -7.78
N LEU A 297 -0.45 4.68 -6.70
CA LEU A 297 -1.48 4.74 -5.65
C LEU A 297 -1.00 5.43 -4.36
N ALA A 298 0.30 5.59 -4.15
CA ALA A 298 0.89 6.21 -2.96
C ALA A 298 0.39 7.66 -2.77
N VAL A 299 0.32 8.10 -1.52
CA VAL A 299 -0.15 9.43 -1.11
C VAL A 299 0.89 10.07 -0.21
N GLY A 300 1.14 11.38 -0.33
CA GLY A 300 2.04 12.10 0.58
C GLY A 300 1.62 12.02 2.06
N PRO A 301 2.59 12.05 3.01
CA PRO A 301 4.00 11.83 2.79
C PRO A 301 4.27 10.34 2.48
N SER A 302 5.22 10.06 1.60
CA SER A 302 5.57 8.71 1.15
C SER A 302 7.06 8.60 0.90
N PHE A 303 7.63 7.41 1.04
CA PHE A 303 9.02 7.15 0.66
C PHE A 303 9.18 6.80 -0.84
N MET A 304 8.07 6.63 -1.57
CA MET A 304 8.07 6.36 -3.01
C MET A 304 8.67 7.52 -3.81
N SER A 305 9.58 7.21 -4.75
CA SER A 305 10.40 8.21 -5.45
C SER A 305 9.68 9.05 -6.52
N SER A 306 8.35 8.92 -6.62
CA SER A 306 7.46 9.81 -7.37
C SER A 306 7.08 11.07 -6.58
N TRP A 307 7.09 11.00 -5.25
CA TRP A 307 6.74 12.10 -4.36
C TRP A 307 7.95 12.99 -4.06
N ILE A 308 7.74 14.31 -4.08
CA ILE A 308 8.77 15.30 -3.73
C ILE A 308 8.82 15.41 -2.20
N GLY A 309 10.01 15.49 -1.61
CA GLY A 309 10.21 15.40 -0.15
C GLY A 309 10.21 13.96 0.40
N ASN A 310 10.28 12.93 -0.47
CA ASN A 310 10.30 11.54 -0.03
C ASN A 310 11.54 11.19 0.82
N ASP A 311 12.65 11.90 0.64
CA ASP A 311 13.89 11.75 1.40
C ASP A 311 13.77 12.28 2.83
N ILE A 312 13.01 13.36 3.05
CA ILE A 312 12.61 13.83 4.40
C ILE A 312 11.84 12.72 5.12
N TYR A 313 10.87 12.09 4.45
CA TYR A 313 10.07 11.01 5.04
C TYR A 313 10.90 9.73 5.30
N ILE A 314 11.79 9.35 4.37
CA ILE A 314 12.77 8.26 4.55
C ILE A 314 13.65 8.50 5.76
N LYS A 315 14.18 9.73 5.93
CA LYS A 315 14.97 10.12 7.10
C LYS A 315 14.15 10.00 8.38
N VAL A 316 12.98 10.63 8.46
CA VAL A 316 12.13 10.63 9.67
C VAL A 316 11.80 9.20 10.12
N ILE A 317 11.40 8.30 9.21
CA ILE A 317 11.12 6.92 9.61
C ILE A 317 12.40 6.16 9.97
N GLY A 318 13.50 6.38 9.24
CA GLY A 318 14.81 5.80 9.56
C GLY A 318 15.25 6.15 10.98
N ASP A 319 15.14 7.43 11.34
CA ASP A 319 15.46 7.96 12.67
C ASP A 319 14.53 7.38 13.74
N ILE A 320 13.22 7.23 13.47
CA ILE A 320 12.27 6.57 14.38
C ILE A 320 12.66 5.11 14.65
N ILE A 321 13.01 4.33 13.63
CA ILE A 321 13.37 2.91 13.81
C ILE A 321 14.72 2.78 14.55
N LEU A 322 15.70 3.65 14.28
CA LEU A 322 16.97 3.63 15.01
C LEU A 322 16.81 4.10 16.47
N LYS A 323 15.99 5.12 16.73
CA LYS A 323 15.61 5.53 18.10
C LYS A 323 14.91 4.39 18.84
N LEU A 324 14.01 3.65 18.19
CA LEU A 324 13.41 2.43 18.74
C LEU A 324 14.47 1.35 19.04
N ALA A 325 15.46 1.15 18.17
CA ALA A 325 16.57 0.22 18.44
C ALA A 325 17.39 0.63 19.68
N ASP A 326 17.61 1.93 19.89
CA ASP A 326 18.36 2.49 21.02
C ASP A 326 17.57 2.53 22.34
N CYS A 327 16.24 2.42 22.29
CA CYS A 327 15.40 2.20 23.48
C CYS A 327 15.45 0.76 24.01
N HIS A 328 15.87 -0.22 23.18
CA HIS A 328 15.75 -1.65 23.48
C HIS A 328 17.11 -2.36 23.58
N LYS A 329 17.12 -3.59 24.11
CA LYS A 329 18.33 -4.42 24.28
C LYS A 329 18.09 -5.85 23.80
N GLY A 330 19.17 -6.57 23.49
CA GLY A 330 19.13 -7.95 23.01
C GLY A 330 18.19 -8.14 21.81
N ARG A 331 17.42 -9.24 21.79
CA ARG A 331 16.54 -9.60 20.66
C ARG A 331 15.54 -8.51 20.27
N GLN A 332 15.11 -7.64 21.18
CA GLN A 332 14.20 -6.55 20.85
C GLN A 332 14.90 -5.41 20.10
N ARG A 333 16.19 -5.12 20.40
CA ARG A 333 17.03 -4.28 19.54
C ARG A 333 17.19 -4.89 18.15
N CYS A 334 17.40 -6.21 18.09
CA CYS A 334 17.58 -6.94 16.82
C CYS A 334 16.39 -6.77 15.87
N ILE A 335 15.16 -6.69 16.38
CA ILE A 335 13.95 -6.43 15.58
C ILE A 335 14.08 -5.11 14.83
N PHE A 336 14.40 -4.03 15.53
CA PHE A 336 14.43 -2.70 14.93
C PHE A 336 15.61 -2.53 13.97
N ILE A 337 16.79 -3.07 14.27
CA ILE A 337 17.92 -3.08 13.32
C ILE A 337 17.58 -3.91 12.07
N ILE A 338 16.95 -5.10 12.20
CA ILE A 338 16.51 -5.90 11.05
C ILE A 338 15.44 -5.14 10.23
N LEU A 339 14.43 -4.54 10.86
CA LEU A 339 13.40 -3.76 10.18
C LEU A 339 13.99 -2.57 9.42
N TRP A 340 15.00 -1.90 10.01
CA TRP A 340 15.71 -0.81 9.35
C TRP A 340 16.53 -1.30 8.14
N ILE A 341 17.32 -2.38 8.26
CA ILE A 341 18.06 -2.94 7.11
C ILE A 341 17.08 -3.42 6.02
N ARG A 342 15.97 -4.05 6.40
CA ARG A 342 14.89 -4.45 5.47
C ARG A 342 14.26 -3.25 4.76
N PHE A 343 14.04 -2.13 5.46
CA PHE A 343 13.57 -0.89 4.85
C PHE A 343 14.60 -0.33 3.85
N GLN A 344 15.89 -0.26 4.21
CA GLN A 344 16.96 0.12 3.26
C GLN A 344 17.00 -0.81 2.04
N ARG A 345 16.77 -2.12 2.21
CA ARG A 345 16.69 -3.11 1.13
C ARG A 345 15.47 -2.91 0.22
N ILE A 346 14.32 -2.51 0.76
CA ILE A 346 13.16 -2.08 -0.06
C ILE A 346 13.52 -0.84 -0.89
N LEU A 347 14.15 0.18 -0.30
CA LEU A 347 14.56 1.39 -1.01
C LEU A 347 15.58 1.10 -2.13
N VAL A 348 16.54 0.19 -1.90
CA VAL A 348 17.48 -0.32 -2.92
C VAL A 348 16.73 -1.01 -4.06
N ILE A 349 15.80 -1.92 -3.76
CA ILE A 349 15.04 -2.66 -4.77
C ILE A 349 14.19 -1.70 -5.62
N ILE A 350 13.47 -0.77 -4.99
CA ILE A 350 12.71 0.27 -5.70
C ILE A 350 13.64 1.09 -6.60
N SER A 351 14.74 1.61 -6.05
CA SER A 351 15.72 2.40 -6.81
C SER A 351 16.23 1.67 -8.04
N ARG A 352 16.50 0.36 -7.94
CA ARG A 352 16.95 -0.44 -9.08
C ARG A 352 15.85 -0.67 -10.12
N LEU A 353 14.64 -1.03 -9.68
CA LEU A 353 13.50 -1.28 -10.58
C LEU A 353 12.99 -0.01 -11.28
N GLU A 354 13.33 1.17 -10.74
CA GLU A 354 13.07 2.47 -11.36
C GLU A 354 14.25 3.05 -12.16
N GLY A 355 15.37 2.31 -12.29
CA GLY A 355 16.57 2.79 -12.99
C GLY A 355 17.35 3.92 -12.28
N LYS A 356 17.04 4.19 -11.01
CA LYS A 356 17.61 5.26 -10.16
C LYS A 356 18.78 4.80 -9.27
N LEU A 357 19.10 3.51 -9.25
CA LEU A 357 20.24 2.97 -8.50
C LEU A 357 21.55 3.16 -9.28
N ASP A 358 22.20 4.29 -9.05
CA ASP A 358 23.55 4.57 -9.56
C ASP A 358 24.65 4.19 -8.55
N ASP A 359 25.89 4.31 -9.00
CA ASP A 359 27.08 3.95 -8.21
C ASP A 359 27.28 4.88 -6.99
N LYS A 360 26.79 6.13 -7.05
CA LYS A 360 26.80 7.10 -5.93
C LYS A 360 25.81 6.68 -4.83
N ASN A 361 24.58 6.35 -5.21
CA ASN A 361 23.50 5.92 -4.33
C ASN A 361 23.81 4.53 -3.72
N ALA A 362 24.33 3.60 -4.51
CA ALA A 362 24.86 2.32 -4.04
C ALA A 362 25.95 2.51 -2.97
N LYS A 363 26.93 3.39 -3.22
CA LYS A 363 27.95 3.78 -2.23
C LYS A 363 27.39 4.55 -1.04
N SER A 364 26.17 5.10 -1.13
CA SER A 364 25.47 5.75 -0.01
C SER A 364 24.86 4.71 0.92
N PHE A 365 23.96 3.85 0.43
CA PHE A 365 23.34 2.75 1.22
C PHE A 365 24.38 1.90 1.96
N ARG A 366 25.48 1.55 1.26
CA ARG A 366 26.61 0.81 1.83
C ARG A 366 27.30 1.54 2.98
N ARG A 367 27.41 2.87 2.94
CA ARG A 367 27.99 3.67 4.03
C ARG A 367 27.03 3.72 5.22
N THR A 368 25.76 4.05 5.00
CA THR A 368 24.74 4.16 6.04
C THR A 368 24.60 2.87 6.85
N ILE A 369 24.56 1.71 6.18
CA ILE A 369 24.48 0.42 6.88
C ILE A 369 25.80 0.09 7.59
N LYS A 370 26.96 0.36 6.97
CA LYS A 370 28.27 0.11 7.62
C LYS A 370 28.56 1.03 8.80
N SER A 371 27.92 2.19 8.96
CA SER A 371 27.98 2.93 10.22
C SER A 371 27.24 2.19 11.35
N GLU A 372 26.01 1.75 11.12
CA GLU A 372 25.24 1.04 12.16
C GLU A 372 25.82 -0.35 12.49
N LEU A 373 26.33 -1.10 11.51
CA LEU A 373 26.97 -2.39 11.76
C LEU A 373 28.30 -2.28 12.55
N LYS A 374 28.95 -1.11 12.55
CA LYS A 374 30.21 -0.88 13.29
C LYS A 374 30.01 -0.52 14.75
N ARG A 375 28.79 -0.17 15.16
CA ARG A 375 28.45 0.14 16.55
C ARG A 375 28.74 -1.05 17.47
N GLU A 376 29.19 -0.79 18.70
CA GLU A 376 29.65 -1.85 19.61
C GLU A 376 28.51 -2.81 20.01
N GLU A 377 27.29 -2.30 20.05
CA GLU A 377 26.04 -3.03 20.33
C GLU A 377 25.57 -3.89 19.15
N ASN A 378 26.15 -3.72 17.95
CA ASN A 378 25.67 -4.32 16.71
C ASN A 378 26.71 -5.22 16.02
N ARG A 379 28.01 -4.97 16.21
CA ARG A 379 29.12 -5.61 15.48
C ARG A 379 29.21 -7.15 15.58
N ASN A 380 28.57 -7.77 16.56
CA ASN A 380 28.61 -9.22 16.81
C ASN A 380 27.34 -9.97 16.33
N GLU A 381 26.31 -9.26 15.87
CA GLU A 381 25.01 -9.86 15.56
C GLU A 381 24.95 -10.38 14.11
N VAL A 382 25.24 -11.68 13.92
CA VAL A 382 25.36 -12.37 12.61
C VAL A 382 24.11 -12.20 11.71
N ILE A 383 22.93 -12.07 12.30
CA ILE A 383 21.68 -11.73 11.61
C ILE A 383 21.75 -10.43 10.80
N TYR A 384 22.45 -9.41 11.29
CA TYR A 384 22.56 -8.13 10.56
C TYR A 384 23.46 -8.25 9.33
N PHE A 385 24.52 -9.07 9.42
CA PHE A 385 25.38 -9.40 8.28
C PHE A 385 24.64 -10.25 7.24
N THR A 386 23.69 -11.08 7.68
CA THR A 386 22.82 -11.88 6.79
C THR A 386 21.88 -10.99 5.97
N GLU A 387 21.19 -10.03 6.60
CA GLU A 387 20.35 -9.05 5.89
C GLU A 387 21.18 -8.06 5.04
N TYR A 388 22.40 -7.71 5.49
CA TYR A 388 23.32 -6.91 4.68
C TYR A 388 23.85 -7.68 3.45
N ALA A 389 24.09 -8.99 3.55
CA ALA A 389 24.40 -9.83 2.38
C ALA A 389 23.24 -9.89 1.38
N LEU A 390 21.99 -9.99 1.86
CA LEU A 390 20.80 -9.89 1.00
C LEU A 390 20.65 -8.50 0.34
N LEU A 391 21.06 -7.42 1.00
CA LEU A 391 21.09 -6.10 0.40
C LEU A 391 22.20 -5.96 -0.65
N GLU A 392 23.39 -6.51 -0.39
CA GLU A 392 24.47 -6.54 -1.40
C GLU A 392 24.13 -7.44 -2.59
N TYR A 393 23.38 -8.52 -2.41
CA TYR A 393 22.83 -9.30 -3.53
C TYR A 393 21.92 -8.44 -4.44
N GLU A 394 21.12 -7.53 -3.86
CA GLU A 394 20.26 -6.64 -4.64
C GLU A 394 21.02 -5.43 -5.27
N ILE A 395 22.22 -5.06 -4.78
CA ILE A 395 23.06 -3.99 -5.36
C ILE A 395 24.14 -4.53 -6.32
N GLY A 396 25.00 -5.43 -5.83
CA GLY A 396 26.22 -5.91 -6.48
C GLY A 396 26.20 -7.39 -6.86
N GLY A 397 25.07 -8.08 -6.71
CA GLY A 397 24.90 -9.47 -7.14
C GLY A 397 25.59 -10.50 -6.25
N THR A 398 25.88 -11.65 -6.84
CA THR A 398 26.27 -12.89 -6.14
C THR A 398 27.60 -12.81 -5.42
N GLU A 399 28.66 -12.34 -6.07
CA GLU A 399 30.03 -12.38 -5.54
C GLU A 399 30.19 -11.51 -4.28
N ALA A 400 29.60 -10.31 -4.30
CA ALA A 400 29.59 -9.41 -3.15
C ALA A 400 28.86 -10.04 -1.95
N ALA A 401 27.69 -10.62 -2.19
CA ALA A 401 26.90 -11.29 -1.16
C ALA A 401 27.57 -12.56 -0.62
N GLU A 402 28.15 -13.40 -1.49
CA GLU A 402 28.86 -14.64 -1.14
C GLU A 402 29.97 -14.38 -0.11
N SER A 403 30.77 -13.33 -0.31
CA SER A 403 31.84 -12.95 0.63
C SER A 403 31.31 -12.65 2.05
N ILE A 404 30.14 -12.00 2.15
CA ILE A 404 29.53 -11.60 3.42
C ILE A 404 28.82 -12.79 4.07
N PHE A 405 28.11 -13.62 3.29
CA PHE A 405 27.53 -14.87 3.79
C PHE A 405 28.59 -15.83 4.34
N MET A 406 29.73 -15.98 3.66
CA MET A 406 30.83 -16.83 4.13
C MET A 406 31.46 -16.30 5.42
N GLY A 407 31.62 -14.97 5.56
CA GLY A 407 32.05 -14.33 6.81
C GLY A 407 31.02 -14.48 7.94
N ALA A 408 29.73 -14.31 7.65
CA ALA A 408 28.64 -14.49 8.60
C ALA A 408 28.56 -15.95 9.10
N MET A 409 28.68 -16.92 8.20
CA MET A 409 28.74 -18.35 8.54
C MET A 409 29.94 -18.71 9.40
N ALA A 410 31.13 -18.19 9.08
CA ALA A 410 32.35 -18.43 9.85
C ALA A 410 32.27 -17.85 11.27
N ASN A 411 31.66 -16.67 11.42
CA ASN A 411 31.44 -16.02 12.72
C ASN A 411 30.16 -16.49 13.44
N SER A 412 29.47 -17.52 12.94
CA SER A 412 28.19 -17.99 13.50
C SER A 412 28.33 -18.88 14.73
N ASP A 413 29.53 -19.30 15.12
CA ASP A 413 29.74 -20.14 16.30
C ASP A 413 29.47 -19.37 17.60
N GLY A 414 28.83 -20.05 18.55
CA GLY A 414 28.29 -19.43 19.78
C GLY A 414 26.97 -18.66 19.59
N CYS A 415 26.54 -18.35 18.36
CA CYS A 415 25.27 -17.68 18.12
C CYS A 415 24.05 -18.58 18.37
N VAL A 416 22.87 -17.97 18.53
CA VAL A 416 21.60 -18.70 18.72
C VAL A 416 21.29 -19.54 17.48
N ASN A 417 20.89 -20.81 17.66
CA ASN A 417 20.64 -21.74 16.56
C ASN A 417 19.65 -21.21 15.50
N ALA A 418 18.64 -20.41 15.90
CA ALA A 418 17.73 -19.75 14.97
C ALA A 418 18.45 -18.89 13.90
N ASP A 419 19.49 -18.16 14.33
CA ASP A 419 20.27 -17.23 13.52
C ASP A 419 21.32 -17.96 12.67
N ARG A 420 21.96 -19.00 13.25
CA ARG A 420 22.90 -19.88 12.53
C ARG A 420 22.19 -20.60 11.38
N PHE A 421 21.02 -21.17 11.66
CA PHE A 421 20.19 -21.81 10.64
C PHE A 421 19.65 -20.79 9.62
N TYR A 422 19.24 -19.59 10.05
CA TYR A 422 18.81 -18.52 9.13
C TYR A 422 19.90 -18.17 8.12
N THR A 423 21.12 -17.89 8.59
CA THR A 423 22.28 -17.53 7.76
C THR A 423 22.53 -18.60 6.69
N ALA A 424 22.60 -19.87 7.09
CA ALA A 424 22.85 -21.00 6.19
C ALA A 424 21.71 -21.26 5.20
N VAL A 425 20.46 -21.18 5.67
CA VAL A 425 19.27 -21.41 4.85
C VAL A 425 19.10 -20.30 3.82
N THR A 426 19.29 -19.03 4.21
CA THR A 426 19.19 -17.90 3.28
C THR A 426 20.35 -17.84 2.28
N PHE A 427 21.54 -18.32 2.66
CA PHE A 427 22.63 -18.53 1.71
C PHE A 427 22.31 -19.68 0.72
N CYS A 428 21.70 -20.77 1.19
CA CYS A 428 21.20 -21.85 0.33
C CYS A 428 20.08 -21.36 -0.61
N GLU A 429 19.11 -20.60 -0.11
CA GLU A 429 18.03 -19.95 -0.88
C GLU A 429 18.59 -19.07 -2.01
N MET A 430 19.64 -18.29 -1.73
CA MET A 430 20.34 -17.49 -2.76
C MET A 430 20.91 -18.38 -3.87
N TRP A 431 21.61 -19.47 -3.53
CA TRP A 431 22.18 -20.37 -4.54
C TRP A 431 21.14 -21.15 -5.33
N LEU A 432 20.08 -21.63 -4.67
CA LEU A 432 18.93 -22.28 -5.33
C LEU A 432 18.30 -21.36 -6.38
N LYS A 433 18.10 -20.08 -6.04
CA LYS A 433 17.58 -19.06 -6.95
C LYS A 433 18.49 -18.79 -8.16
N ASN A 434 19.80 -18.89 -7.96
CA ASN A 434 20.79 -18.76 -9.04
C ASN A 434 21.00 -20.08 -9.82
N GLY A 435 20.31 -21.16 -9.46
CA GLY A 435 20.43 -22.49 -10.08
C GLY A 435 21.60 -23.35 -9.57
N ASP A 436 22.49 -22.83 -8.72
CA ASP A 436 23.66 -23.57 -8.22
C ASP A 436 23.27 -24.52 -7.08
N ARG A 437 22.86 -25.73 -7.48
CA ARG A 437 22.48 -26.82 -6.56
C ARG A 437 23.66 -27.34 -5.72
N GLU A 438 24.90 -27.14 -6.14
CA GLU A 438 26.07 -27.64 -5.40
C GLU A 438 26.47 -26.69 -4.28
N ARG A 439 26.53 -25.37 -4.53
CA ARG A 439 26.74 -24.36 -3.48
C ARG A 439 25.56 -24.26 -2.52
N ALA A 440 24.33 -24.46 -3.00
CA ALA A 440 23.16 -24.59 -2.13
C ALA A 440 23.34 -25.73 -1.10
N LEU A 441 23.81 -26.90 -1.56
CA LEU A 441 24.09 -28.03 -0.68
C LEU A 441 25.33 -27.80 0.21
N ALA A 442 26.34 -27.07 -0.29
CA ALA A 442 27.53 -26.68 0.49
C ALA A 442 27.15 -25.85 1.73
N ALA A 443 26.28 -24.85 1.58
CA ALA A 443 25.82 -24.02 2.69
C ALA A 443 25.16 -24.85 3.82
N LEU A 444 24.30 -25.81 3.46
CA LEU A 444 23.64 -26.72 4.41
C LEU A 444 24.60 -27.80 4.97
N SER A 445 25.57 -28.23 4.17
CA SER A 445 26.65 -29.15 4.58
C SER A 445 27.55 -28.51 5.64
N LYS A 446 27.94 -27.24 5.45
CA LYS A 446 28.72 -26.47 6.42
C LYS A 446 28.00 -26.38 7.76
N LEU A 447 26.69 -26.13 7.75
CA LEU A 447 25.84 -26.10 8.95
C LEU A 447 25.74 -27.47 9.66
N ALA A 448 25.58 -28.56 8.92
CA ALA A 448 25.33 -29.89 9.50
C ALA A 448 26.59 -30.66 9.92
N ILE A 449 27.69 -30.53 9.16
CA ILE A 449 28.91 -31.34 9.32
C ILE A 449 30.21 -30.54 9.22
N GLY A 450 30.17 -29.21 9.01
CA GLY A 450 31.37 -28.36 8.94
C GLY A 450 32.19 -28.50 7.65
N LEU A 451 31.65 -29.17 6.61
CA LEU A 451 32.33 -29.38 5.34
C LEU A 451 31.64 -28.61 4.21
N ASP A 452 32.41 -27.94 3.35
CA ASP A 452 31.87 -27.24 2.18
C ASP A 452 31.58 -28.18 1.00
N THR A 453 32.32 -29.29 0.84
CA THR A 453 32.22 -30.20 -0.31
C THR A 453 31.82 -31.64 0.09
N PRO A 454 30.52 -31.94 0.28
CA PRO A 454 30.07 -33.24 0.78
C PRO A 454 30.12 -34.36 -0.27
N GLN A 455 30.83 -35.45 0.06
CA GLN A 455 30.79 -36.72 -0.66
C GLN A 455 29.40 -37.39 -0.59
N ILE A 456 29.11 -38.34 -1.50
CA ILE A 456 27.78 -38.99 -1.60
C ILE A 456 27.30 -39.59 -0.27
N SER A 457 28.19 -40.25 0.48
CA SER A 457 27.92 -40.78 1.83
C SER A 457 27.59 -39.67 2.84
N GLN A 458 28.27 -38.54 2.75
CA GLN A 458 28.08 -37.36 3.61
C GLN A 458 26.77 -36.63 3.25
N LYS A 459 26.35 -36.59 1.99
CA LYS A 459 25.04 -36.04 1.56
C LYS A 459 23.87 -36.72 2.29
N LEU A 460 23.93 -38.04 2.48
CA LEU A 460 22.94 -38.79 3.27
C LEU A 460 23.06 -38.55 4.79
N LEU A 461 24.28 -38.37 5.30
CA LEU A 461 24.52 -38.04 6.71
C LEU A 461 23.97 -36.66 7.11
N ILE A 462 24.11 -35.65 6.23
CA ILE A 462 23.55 -34.31 6.41
C ILE A 462 22.02 -34.39 6.52
N LEU A 463 21.38 -35.09 5.58
CA LEU A 463 19.93 -35.30 5.59
C LEU A 463 19.46 -35.99 6.88
N LYS A 464 20.15 -37.06 7.29
CA LYS A 464 19.81 -37.76 8.54
C LYS A 464 19.96 -36.84 9.76
N LYS A 465 21.06 -36.10 9.91
CA LYS A 465 21.25 -35.15 11.02
C LYS A 465 20.10 -34.15 11.14
N PHE A 466 19.69 -33.55 10.02
CA PHE A 466 18.57 -32.61 10.04
C PHE A 466 17.23 -33.31 10.35
N GLN A 467 16.98 -34.51 9.82
CA GLN A 467 15.78 -35.30 10.14
C GLN A 467 15.71 -35.68 11.62
N ASP A 468 16.82 -36.14 12.22
CA ASP A 468 16.91 -36.48 13.65
C ASP A 468 16.65 -35.22 14.52
N LEU A 469 17.22 -34.07 14.16
CA LEU A 469 16.96 -32.79 14.84
C LEU A 469 15.50 -32.33 14.70
N LEU A 470 14.94 -32.41 13.49
CA LEU A 470 13.56 -31.99 13.22
C LEU A 470 12.56 -32.88 13.96
N ALA A 471 12.78 -34.20 13.97
CA ALA A 471 11.94 -35.13 14.72
C ALA A 471 11.84 -34.75 16.20
N ASN A 472 12.99 -34.46 16.84
CA ASN A 472 13.07 -34.02 18.23
C ASN A 472 12.33 -32.69 18.46
N LEU A 473 12.57 -31.67 17.63
CA LEU A 473 11.96 -30.35 17.81
C LEU A 473 10.43 -30.39 17.57
N VAL A 474 9.97 -31.20 16.61
CA VAL A 474 8.54 -31.42 16.34
C VAL A 474 7.83 -32.18 17.48
N GLN A 475 8.52 -33.05 18.24
CA GLN A 475 7.90 -33.66 19.44
C GLN A 475 7.56 -32.64 20.53
N VAL A 476 8.28 -31.52 20.59
CA VAL A 476 8.04 -30.41 21.53
C VAL A 476 7.00 -29.44 20.96
N GLU A 477 7.27 -28.89 19.78
CA GLU A 477 6.48 -27.80 19.18
C GLU A 477 5.02 -28.18 18.87
N ARG A 478 4.72 -29.48 18.67
CA ARG A 478 3.33 -29.97 18.51
C ARG A 478 2.41 -29.74 19.71
N TYR A 479 2.97 -29.34 20.85
CA TYR A 479 2.26 -28.98 22.08
C TYR A 479 2.46 -27.51 22.47
N THR A 480 3.17 -26.72 21.67
CA THR A 480 3.46 -25.32 21.96
C THR A 480 2.34 -24.42 21.43
N GLU A 481 1.56 -23.84 22.34
CA GLU A 481 0.44 -22.96 21.97
C GLU A 481 0.81 -21.48 21.94
N GLU A 482 1.74 -21.08 22.82
CA GLU A 482 2.26 -19.73 22.90
C GLU A 482 3.20 -19.40 21.74
N MET A 483 3.17 -18.14 21.30
CA MET A 483 4.08 -17.60 20.30
C MET A 483 4.49 -16.19 20.71
N ARG A 484 5.79 -15.95 20.80
CA ARG A 484 6.35 -14.63 21.11
C ARG A 484 6.23 -13.70 19.91
N ILE A 485 5.94 -12.43 20.17
CA ILE A 485 5.71 -11.41 19.11
C ILE A 485 6.99 -11.21 18.28
N GLU A 486 8.16 -11.36 18.90
CA GLU A 486 9.47 -11.29 18.25
C GLU A 486 9.66 -12.32 17.13
N GLN A 487 9.02 -13.49 17.20
CA GLN A 487 9.10 -14.55 16.18
C GLN A 487 8.39 -14.18 14.86
N LEU A 488 7.66 -13.05 14.81
CA LEU A 488 7.04 -12.54 13.59
C LEU A 488 8.02 -11.77 12.69
N ILE A 489 9.15 -11.30 13.25
CA ILE A 489 10.15 -10.50 12.54
C ILE A 489 11.52 -11.20 12.53
N LEU A 490 11.93 -11.75 13.67
CA LEU A 490 13.20 -12.45 13.85
C LEU A 490 13.14 -13.87 13.28
N PRO A 491 14.29 -14.48 12.92
CA PRO A 491 14.30 -15.84 12.41
C PRO A 491 13.82 -16.85 13.46
N ASP A 492 13.06 -17.84 13.01
CA ASP A 492 12.54 -18.92 13.86
C ASP A 492 13.31 -20.24 13.64
N TYR A 493 13.69 -20.90 14.73
CA TYR A 493 14.52 -22.10 14.65
C TYR A 493 13.79 -23.29 14.01
N LEU A 494 12.51 -23.52 14.32
CA LEU A 494 11.76 -24.62 13.72
C LEU A 494 11.56 -24.40 12.23
N ILE A 495 11.17 -23.18 11.82
CA ILE A 495 10.94 -22.87 10.40
C ILE A 495 12.23 -23.00 9.59
N ASN A 496 13.36 -22.49 10.09
CA ASN A 496 14.64 -22.64 9.40
C ASN A 496 15.17 -24.09 9.42
N LEU A 497 14.89 -24.88 10.46
CA LEU A 497 15.20 -26.32 10.49
C LEU A 497 14.32 -27.11 9.49
N ILE A 498 13.03 -26.79 9.37
CA ILE A 498 12.15 -27.35 8.34
C ILE A 498 12.69 -27.01 6.95
N LYS A 499 13.06 -25.74 6.69
CA LYS A 499 13.70 -25.32 5.43
C LYS A 499 14.99 -26.10 5.16
N ALA A 500 15.90 -26.22 6.13
CA ALA A 500 17.15 -26.97 5.99
C ALA A 500 16.91 -28.46 5.67
N CYS A 501 15.97 -29.12 6.35
CA CYS A 501 15.52 -30.48 6.02
C CYS A 501 15.02 -30.58 4.58
N VAL A 502 14.06 -29.71 4.22
CA VAL A 502 13.33 -29.76 2.96
C VAL A 502 14.23 -29.44 1.76
N TYR A 503 15.10 -28.42 1.87
CA TYR A 503 16.09 -28.10 0.83
C TYR A 503 17.15 -29.20 0.70
N THR A 504 17.64 -29.79 1.80
CA THR A 504 18.53 -30.96 1.73
C THR A 504 17.85 -32.13 1.02
N LEU A 505 16.59 -32.40 1.36
CA LEU A 505 15.81 -33.50 0.77
C LEU A 505 15.52 -33.28 -0.72
N PHE A 506 15.26 -32.03 -1.14
CA PHE A 506 15.17 -31.65 -2.54
C PHE A 506 16.49 -31.86 -3.31
N LEU A 507 17.62 -31.48 -2.70
CA LEU A 507 18.96 -31.53 -3.32
C LEU A 507 19.60 -32.93 -3.35
N VAL A 508 19.24 -33.82 -2.40
CA VAL A 508 19.86 -35.15 -2.22
C VAL A 508 18.96 -36.31 -2.64
N LYS A 509 17.63 -36.10 -2.72
CA LYS A 509 16.65 -37.16 -2.95
C LYS A 509 15.70 -36.85 -4.11
N SER A 510 14.44 -36.51 -3.82
CA SER A 510 13.41 -36.28 -4.83
C SER A 510 12.27 -35.43 -4.27
N PHE A 511 11.58 -34.70 -5.14
CA PHE A 511 10.42 -33.89 -4.77
C PHE A 511 9.29 -34.73 -4.14
N LYS A 512 9.18 -36.03 -4.44
CA LYS A 512 8.21 -36.95 -3.80
C LYS A 512 8.47 -37.16 -2.31
N GLU A 513 9.74 -37.18 -1.89
CA GLU A 513 10.11 -37.26 -0.47
C GLU A 513 9.89 -35.90 0.23
N VAL A 514 10.08 -34.79 -0.47
CA VAL A 514 9.72 -33.44 0.02
C VAL A 514 8.22 -33.33 0.28
N LEU A 515 7.37 -33.77 -0.66
CA LEU A 515 5.92 -33.77 -0.50
C LEU A 515 5.45 -34.63 0.68
N SER A 516 6.04 -35.81 0.92
CA SER A 516 5.64 -36.66 2.05
C SER A 516 6.01 -36.06 3.40
N LEU A 517 7.18 -35.40 3.51
CA LEU A 517 7.57 -34.63 4.71
C LEU A 517 6.63 -33.43 4.94
N ILE A 518 6.32 -32.67 3.90
CA ILE A 518 5.41 -31.51 3.99
C ILE A 518 4.00 -31.96 4.38
N GLN A 519 3.47 -33.04 3.81
CA GLN A 519 2.17 -33.62 4.21
C GLN A 519 2.16 -34.15 5.65
N TYR A 520 3.27 -34.68 6.15
CA TYR A 520 3.42 -35.07 7.55
C TYR A 520 3.38 -33.84 8.48
N LEU A 521 4.13 -32.78 8.16
CA LEU A 521 4.15 -31.54 8.95
C LEU A 521 2.80 -30.82 8.92
N LYS A 522 2.11 -30.74 7.77
CA LYS A 522 0.72 -30.20 7.63
C LYS A 522 -0.28 -30.94 8.52
N LYS A 523 -0.08 -32.24 8.80
CA LYS A 523 -0.95 -33.05 9.68
C LYS A 523 -0.68 -32.87 11.17
N ILE A 524 0.52 -32.40 11.53
CA ILE A 524 0.88 -32.09 12.93
C ILE A 524 0.50 -30.65 13.27
N PHE A 525 1.01 -29.70 12.49
CA PHE A 525 0.76 -28.26 12.66
C PHE A 525 -0.56 -27.84 12.01
N ILE A 526 -1.65 -28.51 12.41
CA ILE A 526 -3.01 -28.01 12.19
C ILE A 526 -3.14 -26.72 13.00
N GLY A 527 -3.58 -25.62 12.38
CA GLY A 527 -3.78 -24.29 12.98
C GLY A 527 -4.83 -24.20 14.09
N LYS A 528 -4.61 -24.92 15.20
CA LYS A 528 -5.40 -24.90 16.43
C LYS A 528 -5.16 -23.65 17.28
N ASN A 529 -3.93 -23.13 17.21
CA ASN A 529 -3.43 -22.00 18.00
C ASN A 529 -2.56 -21.07 17.12
N ARG A 530 -2.06 -19.97 17.68
CA ARG A 530 -1.27 -18.95 16.96
C ARG A 530 0.04 -19.53 16.42
N ARG A 531 0.78 -20.29 17.24
CA ARG A 531 2.06 -20.91 16.89
C ARG A 531 1.92 -21.87 15.72
N HIS A 532 0.98 -22.81 15.81
CA HIS A 532 0.69 -23.77 14.74
C HIS A 532 0.25 -23.08 13.44
N SER A 533 -0.61 -22.06 13.52
CA SER A 533 -1.07 -21.33 12.33
C SER A 533 0.09 -20.66 11.59
N PHE A 534 1.03 -20.05 12.32
CA PHE A 534 2.23 -19.43 11.75
C PHE A 534 3.19 -20.45 11.12
N ILE A 535 3.42 -21.59 11.79
CA ILE A 535 4.22 -22.69 11.24
C ILE A 535 3.56 -23.25 9.97
N GLN A 536 2.24 -23.45 10.00
CA GLN A 536 1.47 -23.98 8.86
C GLN A 536 1.52 -23.04 7.66
N GLU A 537 1.39 -21.73 7.87
CA GLU A 537 1.51 -20.68 6.85
C GLU A 537 2.89 -20.76 6.15
N ASN A 538 3.97 -20.81 6.93
CA ASN A 538 5.34 -20.94 6.42
C ASN A 538 5.59 -22.28 5.69
N ILE A 539 4.90 -23.37 6.06
CA ILE A 539 4.98 -24.65 5.34
C ILE A 539 4.31 -24.55 3.96
N TYR A 540 3.19 -23.85 3.83
CA TYR A 540 2.58 -23.58 2.51
C TYR A 540 3.48 -22.67 1.66
N GLU A 541 4.03 -21.59 2.23
CA GLU A 541 5.00 -20.74 1.52
C GLU A 541 6.18 -21.56 0.99
N LEU A 542 6.78 -22.43 1.82
CA LEU A 542 7.91 -23.28 1.44
C LEU A 542 7.57 -24.30 0.33
N LEU A 543 6.40 -24.93 0.40
CA LEU A 543 5.92 -25.86 -0.64
C LEU A 543 5.84 -25.15 -2.00
N VAL A 544 5.05 -24.08 -2.03
CA VAL A 544 4.72 -23.29 -3.24
C VAL A 544 5.97 -22.67 -3.87
N ASN A 545 6.92 -22.22 -3.05
CA ASN A 545 8.20 -21.68 -3.49
C ASN A 545 9.09 -22.77 -4.13
N LEU A 546 9.06 -24.01 -3.61
CA LEU A 546 9.85 -25.11 -4.17
C LEU A 546 9.29 -25.69 -5.46
N GLU A 547 7.96 -25.73 -5.62
CA GLU A 547 7.33 -26.14 -6.88
C GLU A 547 7.76 -25.25 -8.06
N SER A 548 8.12 -23.98 -7.80
CA SER A 548 8.65 -23.08 -8.84
C SER A 548 10.01 -23.52 -9.41
N LEU A 549 10.75 -24.40 -8.72
CA LEU A 549 12.00 -25.00 -9.21
C LEU A 549 11.79 -26.37 -9.92
N GLU A 550 10.56 -26.87 -9.97
CA GLU A 550 10.20 -28.09 -10.70
C GLU A 550 9.75 -27.81 -12.13
N LYS A 551 9.88 -28.82 -13.01
CA LYS A 551 9.67 -28.64 -14.47
C LYS A 551 8.26 -28.18 -14.89
N PHE A 552 7.28 -28.33 -14.01
CA PHE A 552 5.88 -27.95 -14.24
C PHE A 552 5.51 -26.61 -13.59
N GLY A 553 6.43 -26.01 -12.81
CA GLY A 553 6.18 -24.82 -12.01
C GLY A 553 5.21 -25.05 -10.84
N THR A 554 4.83 -23.94 -10.19
CA THR A 554 3.91 -23.90 -9.05
C THR A 554 2.54 -24.51 -9.36
N ASN A 555 2.05 -25.41 -8.49
CA ASN A 555 0.74 -26.02 -8.63
C ASN A 555 -0.37 -25.06 -8.20
N PHE A 556 -1.25 -24.72 -9.14
CA PHE A 556 -2.41 -23.86 -8.88
C PHE A 556 -3.31 -24.35 -7.74
N GLU A 557 -3.54 -25.66 -7.62
CA GLU A 557 -4.49 -26.18 -6.62
C GLU A 557 -3.90 -26.16 -5.20
N ASP A 558 -2.58 -26.35 -5.01
CA ASP A 558 -1.91 -26.23 -3.70
C ASP A 558 -1.87 -24.76 -3.23
N VAL A 559 -1.64 -23.79 -4.14
CA VAL A 559 -1.74 -22.34 -3.80
C VAL A 559 -3.20 -21.94 -3.53
N SER A 560 -4.15 -22.48 -4.30
CA SER A 560 -5.59 -22.29 -4.12
C SER A 560 -6.03 -22.77 -2.73
N GLU A 561 -5.62 -23.98 -2.32
CA GLU A 561 -5.84 -24.51 -0.97
C GLU A 561 -5.25 -23.57 0.09
N ALA A 562 -3.97 -23.20 -0.04
CA ALA A 562 -3.27 -22.35 0.91
C ALA A 562 -3.99 -21.01 1.14
N LEU A 563 -4.43 -20.34 0.07
CA LEU A 563 -5.17 -19.07 0.14
C LEU A 563 -6.58 -19.19 0.76
N THR A 564 -7.17 -20.39 0.85
CA THR A 564 -8.40 -20.57 1.64
C THR A 564 -8.15 -20.50 3.15
N TYR A 565 -6.94 -20.86 3.61
CA TYR A 565 -6.54 -20.79 5.01
C TYR A 565 -5.87 -19.45 5.36
N PHE A 566 -5.17 -18.83 4.42
CA PHE A 566 -4.35 -17.63 4.60
C PHE A 566 -4.63 -16.55 3.52
N PRO A 567 -5.85 -15.97 3.46
CA PRO A 567 -6.29 -15.09 2.37
C PRO A 567 -5.63 -13.70 2.32
N GLU A 568 -4.90 -13.30 3.37
CA GLU A 568 -4.11 -12.06 3.44
C GLU A 568 -2.62 -12.29 3.12
N ASN A 569 -2.20 -13.55 2.88
CA ASN A 569 -0.80 -13.87 2.64
C ASN A 569 -0.36 -13.41 1.23
N ILE A 570 0.51 -12.39 1.22
CA ILE A 570 0.97 -11.73 0.01
C ILE A 570 1.85 -12.65 -0.86
N PHE A 571 2.64 -13.54 -0.25
CA PHE A 571 3.51 -14.46 -0.99
C PHE A 571 2.69 -15.51 -1.77
N LEU A 572 1.72 -16.14 -1.12
CA LEU A 572 0.81 -17.10 -1.76
C LEU A 572 -0.02 -16.44 -2.87
N ALA A 573 -0.51 -15.21 -2.64
CA ALA A 573 -1.24 -14.45 -3.66
C ALA A 573 -0.35 -14.06 -4.86
N LYS A 574 0.95 -13.76 -4.62
CA LYS A 574 1.96 -13.56 -5.66
C LYS A 574 2.18 -14.82 -6.50
N CYS A 575 2.41 -15.96 -5.85
CA CYS A 575 2.63 -17.23 -6.55
C CYS A 575 1.40 -17.69 -7.35
N LEU A 576 0.18 -17.39 -6.89
CA LEU A 576 -1.05 -17.70 -7.62
C LEU A 576 -1.10 -16.99 -9.00
N ILE A 577 -0.68 -15.73 -9.07
CA ILE A 577 -0.74 -14.96 -10.33
C ILE A 577 0.37 -15.34 -11.31
N ALA A 578 1.48 -15.90 -10.81
CA ALA A 578 2.60 -16.41 -11.61
C ALA A 578 2.21 -17.68 -12.40
N VAL A 579 1.13 -18.38 -12.02
CA VAL A 579 0.60 -19.52 -12.78
C VAL A 579 -0.19 -19.03 -14.01
N GLN A 580 0.54 -18.63 -15.05
CA GLN A 580 0.03 -17.99 -16.27
C GLN A 580 -1.01 -18.86 -17.01
N SER A 581 -0.83 -20.18 -17.01
CA SER A 581 -1.70 -21.18 -17.67
C SER A 581 -3.14 -21.21 -17.16
N VAL A 582 -3.41 -20.62 -15.99
CA VAL A 582 -4.73 -20.60 -15.37
C VAL A 582 -5.67 -19.64 -16.10
N PRO A 583 -6.89 -20.07 -16.50
CA PRO A 583 -7.91 -19.19 -17.06
C PRO A 583 -8.31 -18.07 -16.09
N TRP A 584 -8.43 -16.84 -16.59
CA TRP A 584 -8.67 -15.63 -15.79
C TRP A 584 -9.85 -15.75 -14.81
N TYR A 585 -10.94 -16.43 -15.20
CA TYR A 585 -12.11 -16.59 -14.32
C TYR A 585 -11.81 -17.40 -13.05
N LYS A 586 -10.93 -18.41 -13.11
CA LYS A 586 -10.48 -19.17 -11.93
C LYS A 586 -9.66 -18.29 -11.00
N LEU A 587 -8.68 -17.58 -11.56
CA LEU A 587 -7.80 -16.66 -10.82
C LEU A 587 -8.62 -15.55 -10.12
N LYS A 588 -9.52 -14.89 -10.86
CA LYS A 588 -10.45 -13.88 -10.33
C LYS A 588 -11.34 -14.46 -9.23
N GLY A 589 -11.84 -15.69 -9.40
CA GLY A 589 -12.69 -16.36 -8.42
C GLY A 589 -12.02 -16.56 -7.07
N ILE A 590 -10.77 -17.02 -7.04
CA ILE A 590 -9.99 -17.17 -5.79
C ILE A 590 -9.72 -15.81 -5.16
N LEU A 591 -9.17 -14.85 -5.92
CA LEU A 591 -8.76 -13.56 -5.36
C LEU A 591 -9.94 -12.73 -4.84
N ILE A 592 -11.12 -12.76 -5.49
CA ILE A 592 -12.34 -12.14 -4.93
C ILE A 592 -12.83 -12.90 -3.68
N LYS A 593 -12.76 -14.23 -3.66
CA LYS A 593 -13.17 -15.06 -2.51
C LYS A 593 -12.32 -14.81 -1.26
N CYS A 594 -11.02 -14.51 -1.41
CA CYS A 594 -10.19 -14.03 -0.30
C CYS A 594 -10.77 -12.76 0.33
N SER A 595 -11.30 -11.85 -0.50
CA SER A 595 -11.95 -10.59 -0.09
C SER A 595 -11.03 -9.67 0.73
N THR A 596 -9.75 -9.55 0.34
CA THR A 596 -8.74 -8.73 1.01
C THR A 596 -8.24 -7.63 0.06
N PRO A 597 -7.86 -6.43 0.54
CA PRO A 597 -7.24 -5.41 -0.32
C PRO A 597 -6.01 -5.97 -1.07
N GLN A 598 -5.22 -6.82 -0.39
CA GLN A 598 -4.08 -7.54 -0.92
C GLN A 598 -4.43 -8.40 -2.15
N SER A 599 -5.51 -9.17 -2.11
CA SER A 599 -5.90 -10.04 -3.23
C SER A 599 -6.40 -9.27 -4.44
N ILE A 600 -7.02 -8.11 -4.24
CA ILE A 600 -7.48 -7.22 -5.32
C ILE A 600 -6.31 -6.46 -5.95
N LEU A 601 -5.34 -5.97 -5.15
CA LEU A 601 -4.08 -5.43 -5.69
C LEU A 601 -3.34 -6.49 -6.54
N MET A 602 -3.25 -7.73 -6.07
CA MET A 602 -2.66 -8.82 -6.85
C MET A 602 -3.43 -9.12 -8.15
N LEU A 603 -4.76 -8.95 -8.18
CA LEU A 603 -5.54 -9.10 -9.41
C LEU A 603 -5.18 -8.02 -10.45
N VAL A 604 -4.88 -6.79 -10.01
CA VAL A 604 -4.39 -5.72 -10.91
C VAL A 604 -2.99 -6.02 -11.42
N VAL A 605 -2.09 -6.48 -10.54
CA VAL A 605 -0.74 -6.93 -10.94
C VAL A 605 -0.84 -8.09 -11.93
N ALA A 606 -1.78 -9.03 -11.76
CA ALA A 606 -2.01 -10.13 -12.69
C ALA A 606 -2.48 -9.69 -14.08
N ALA A 607 -3.30 -8.63 -14.17
CA ALA A 607 -3.71 -8.06 -15.45
C ALA A 607 -2.51 -7.42 -16.18
N ARG A 608 -1.71 -6.62 -15.47
CA ARG A 608 -0.48 -6.01 -16.00
C ARG A 608 0.51 -7.08 -16.46
N LEU A 609 0.78 -8.07 -15.60
CA LEU A 609 1.69 -9.17 -15.88
C LEU A 609 1.30 -9.92 -17.16
N ARG A 610 0.04 -10.34 -17.30
CA ARG A 610 -0.43 -11.09 -18.48
C ARG A 610 -0.29 -10.28 -19.78
N HIS A 611 -0.60 -8.98 -19.75
CA HIS A 611 -0.37 -8.11 -20.90
C HIS A 611 1.13 -8.02 -21.28
N VAL A 612 2.02 -7.84 -20.29
CA VAL A 612 3.48 -7.73 -20.51
C VAL A 612 4.14 -9.09 -20.88
N ILE A 613 3.43 -10.22 -20.75
CA ILE A 613 3.91 -11.54 -21.19
C ILE A 613 3.46 -11.87 -22.62
N HIS A 614 2.27 -11.44 -23.05
CA HIS A 614 1.77 -11.82 -24.36
C HIS A 614 2.54 -11.18 -25.52
N GLU A 615 3.27 -10.07 -25.28
CA GLU A 615 4.23 -9.37 -26.16
C GLU A 615 3.66 -8.81 -27.49
N GLU A 616 2.61 -9.42 -28.04
CA GLU A 616 1.62 -8.78 -28.88
C GLU A 616 1.06 -7.55 -28.17
N HIS A 617 1.37 -6.36 -28.68
CA HIS A 617 0.84 -5.09 -28.21
C HIS A 617 -0.62 -4.90 -28.70
N ASP A 618 -1.50 -5.87 -28.43
CA ASP A 618 -2.92 -5.78 -28.74
C ASP A 618 -3.64 -4.91 -27.69
N PRO A 619 -4.09 -3.69 -28.04
CA PRO A 619 -4.85 -2.85 -27.12
C PRO A 619 -6.23 -3.45 -26.78
N VAL A 620 -6.76 -4.36 -27.60
CA VAL A 620 -8.06 -5.02 -27.36
C VAL A 620 -7.93 -6.05 -26.23
N GLN A 621 -6.91 -6.90 -26.24
CA GLN A 621 -6.60 -7.82 -25.13
C GLN A 621 -6.26 -7.06 -23.85
N GLN A 622 -5.45 -5.99 -23.93
CA GLN A 622 -5.12 -5.13 -22.79
C GLN A 622 -6.39 -4.54 -22.16
N ARG A 623 -7.25 -3.88 -22.96
CA ARG A 623 -8.51 -3.30 -22.50
C ARG A 623 -9.47 -4.37 -21.98
N SER A 624 -9.48 -5.57 -22.57
CA SER A 624 -10.26 -6.71 -22.06
C SER A 624 -9.82 -7.14 -20.66
N LEU A 625 -8.52 -7.16 -20.36
CA LEU A 625 -7.99 -7.45 -19.03
C LEU A 625 -8.33 -6.34 -18.03
N GLN A 626 -8.16 -5.07 -18.40
CA GLN A 626 -8.50 -3.93 -17.55
C GLN A 626 -10.02 -3.90 -17.23
N LEU A 627 -10.90 -4.13 -18.21
CA LEU A 627 -12.35 -4.22 -17.99
C LEU A 627 -12.74 -5.38 -17.05
N ARG A 628 -11.97 -6.48 -17.05
CA ARG A 628 -12.18 -7.59 -16.09
C ARG A 628 -11.72 -7.25 -14.67
N VAL A 629 -10.75 -6.34 -14.52
CA VAL A 629 -10.35 -5.75 -13.22
C VAL A 629 -11.42 -4.78 -12.73
N LEU A 630 -11.93 -3.88 -13.60
CA LEU A 630 -13.06 -3.00 -13.28
C LEU A 630 -14.30 -3.82 -12.85
N SER A 631 -14.59 -4.94 -13.52
CA SER A 631 -15.62 -5.91 -13.11
C SER A 631 -15.37 -6.50 -11.72
N ALA A 632 -14.12 -6.68 -11.28
CA ALA A 632 -13.81 -7.17 -9.94
C ALA A 632 -13.96 -6.06 -8.89
N LEU A 633 -13.53 -4.83 -9.20
CA LEU A 633 -13.65 -3.66 -8.33
C LEU A 633 -15.13 -3.38 -8.02
N ARG A 634 -15.98 -3.35 -9.06
CA ARG A 634 -17.44 -3.24 -8.91
C ARG A 634 -18.08 -4.35 -8.05
N ILE A 635 -17.45 -5.54 -7.93
CA ILE A 635 -17.94 -6.63 -7.06
C ILE A 635 -17.51 -6.43 -5.60
N VAL A 636 -16.38 -5.78 -5.32
CA VAL A 636 -15.91 -5.58 -3.93
C VAL A 636 -16.31 -4.22 -3.34
N THR A 637 -16.72 -3.26 -4.17
CA THR A 637 -17.26 -1.95 -3.74
C THR A 637 -18.77 -1.80 -3.96
N ASN A 638 -19.51 -2.88 -4.28
CA ASN A 638 -20.99 -2.83 -4.27
C ASN A 638 -21.53 -2.79 -2.83
N GLU A 639 -22.86 -2.68 -2.68
CA GLU A 639 -23.50 -2.53 -1.36
C GLU A 639 -23.22 -3.68 -0.38
N GLU A 640 -23.13 -4.91 -0.89
CA GLU A 640 -22.79 -6.13 -0.14
C GLU A 640 -21.27 -6.36 0.00
N GLY A 641 -20.46 -5.48 -0.58
CA GLY A 641 -19.02 -5.65 -0.76
C GLY A 641 -18.25 -5.49 0.54
N LYS A 642 -17.55 -6.54 0.97
CA LYS A 642 -16.72 -6.52 2.19
C LYS A 642 -15.64 -5.43 2.21
N LEU A 643 -15.24 -4.91 1.04
CA LEU A 643 -14.23 -3.85 0.90
C LEU A 643 -14.85 -2.50 0.52
N ARG A 644 -16.18 -2.35 0.55
CA ARG A 644 -16.89 -1.08 0.29
C ARG A 644 -16.45 0.07 1.21
N LYS A 645 -15.91 -0.24 2.40
CA LYS A 645 -15.35 0.74 3.35
C LYS A 645 -13.82 0.80 3.38
N ASN A 646 -13.15 0.29 2.35
CA ASN A 646 -11.71 0.46 2.15
C ASN A 646 -11.47 1.55 1.08
N PRO A 647 -10.90 2.72 1.44
CA PRO A 647 -10.69 3.81 0.49
C PRO A 647 -9.79 3.45 -0.69
N LEU A 648 -8.77 2.62 -0.48
CA LEU A 648 -7.82 2.22 -1.53
C LEU A 648 -8.51 1.44 -2.66
N MET A 649 -9.55 0.64 -2.36
CA MET A 649 -10.36 -0.02 -3.38
C MET A 649 -11.19 0.96 -4.21
N TRP A 650 -11.73 2.01 -3.59
CA TRP A 650 -12.46 3.06 -4.29
C TRP A 650 -11.56 3.93 -5.18
N ARG A 651 -10.37 4.30 -4.71
CA ARG A 651 -9.37 5.04 -5.50
C ARG A 651 -8.98 4.26 -6.75
N LEU A 652 -8.74 2.96 -6.58
CA LEU A 652 -8.47 2.03 -7.68
C LEU A 652 -9.67 1.86 -8.62
N HIS A 653 -10.91 1.85 -8.10
CA HIS A 653 -12.14 1.81 -8.90
C HIS A 653 -12.33 3.10 -9.72
N LEU A 654 -12.24 4.28 -9.10
CA LEU A 654 -12.35 5.59 -9.74
C LEU A 654 -11.34 5.74 -10.88
N ARG A 655 -10.10 5.33 -10.64
CA ARG A 655 -9.06 5.33 -11.67
C ARG A 655 -9.36 4.35 -12.81
N CYS A 656 -9.75 3.10 -12.52
CA CYS A 656 -10.12 2.14 -13.56
C CYS A 656 -11.41 2.51 -14.31
N ALA A 657 -12.29 3.32 -13.72
CA ALA A 657 -13.39 3.95 -14.42
C ALA A 657 -12.85 4.99 -15.42
N TYR A 658 -12.04 5.95 -14.95
CA TYR A 658 -11.44 7.00 -15.78
C TYR A 658 -10.59 6.46 -16.95
N GLU A 659 -9.82 5.39 -16.74
CA GLU A 659 -9.00 4.77 -17.80
C GLU A 659 -9.80 4.01 -18.87
N LEU A 660 -11.08 3.65 -18.64
CA LEU A 660 -11.79 2.66 -19.45
C LEU A 660 -13.19 3.06 -19.92
N GLU A 661 -13.89 3.92 -19.18
CA GLU A 661 -15.28 4.29 -19.40
C GLU A 661 -15.40 5.50 -20.34
N ALA A 662 -16.40 5.51 -21.21
CA ALA A 662 -16.54 6.52 -22.26
C ALA A 662 -17.17 7.85 -21.78
N SER A 663 -17.41 8.02 -20.48
CA SER A 663 -18.11 9.21 -19.97
C SER A 663 -17.65 9.64 -18.58
N LEU A 664 -17.31 10.92 -18.44
CA LEU A 664 -16.95 11.55 -17.15
C LEU A 664 -18.07 11.42 -16.11
N HIS A 665 -19.33 11.32 -16.55
CA HIS A 665 -20.48 11.12 -15.66
C HIS A 665 -20.39 9.79 -14.87
N GLN A 666 -19.93 8.70 -15.48
CA GLN A 666 -19.74 7.44 -14.76
C GLN A 666 -18.60 7.54 -13.74
N CYS A 667 -17.50 8.22 -14.10
CA CYS A 667 -16.40 8.52 -13.18
C CYS A 667 -16.86 9.36 -11.99
N ARG A 668 -17.67 10.41 -12.22
CA ARG A 668 -18.28 11.21 -11.15
C ARG A 668 -19.18 10.39 -10.23
N ASN A 669 -19.98 9.49 -10.80
CA ASN A 669 -20.86 8.63 -9.99
C ASN A 669 -20.05 7.63 -9.14
N VAL A 670 -18.90 7.14 -9.62
CA VAL A 670 -17.96 6.33 -8.82
C VAL A 670 -17.29 7.16 -7.74
N LEU A 671 -16.89 8.41 -8.03
CA LEU A 671 -16.34 9.34 -7.03
C LEU A 671 -17.36 9.63 -5.92
N PHE A 672 -18.60 10.00 -6.24
CA PHE A 672 -19.61 10.29 -5.23
C PHE A 672 -19.99 9.04 -4.41
N ALA A 673 -20.12 7.87 -5.02
CA ALA A 673 -20.34 6.62 -4.29
C ALA A 673 -19.16 6.25 -3.34
N ALA A 674 -17.93 6.64 -3.70
CA ALA A 674 -16.77 6.50 -2.83
C ALA A 674 -16.79 7.51 -1.66
N LEU A 675 -17.21 8.75 -1.92
CA LEU A 675 -17.32 9.79 -0.89
C LEU A 675 -18.49 9.54 0.08
N ASP A 676 -19.58 8.90 -0.35
CA ASP A 676 -20.65 8.45 0.54
C ASP A 676 -20.17 7.38 1.55
N GLU A 677 -19.29 6.48 1.10
CA GLU A 677 -18.82 5.35 1.92
C GLU A 677 -17.54 5.62 2.71
N CYS A 678 -16.69 6.55 2.24
CA CYS A 678 -15.39 6.90 2.82
C CYS A 678 -15.17 8.44 2.95
N PRO A 679 -16.13 9.25 3.45
CA PRO A 679 -16.07 10.72 3.45
C PRO A 679 -14.93 11.31 4.30
N TRP A 680 -14.32 10.51 5.17
CA TRP A 680 -13.17 10.93 5.99
C TRP A 680 -11.82 10.85 5.26
N ASN A 681 -11.77 10.31 4.03
CA ASN A 681 -10.50 10.06 3.34
C ASN A 681 -10.20 11.14 2.30
N LYS A 682 -9.31 12.09 2.67
CA LYS A 682 -8.83 13.20 1.84
C LYS A 682 -8.32 12.76 0.47
N SER A 683 -7.68 11.59 0.36
CA SER A 683 -7.10 11.15 -0.92
C SER A 683 -8.14 10.81 -2.00
N LEU A 684 -9.40 10.53 -1.64
CA LEU A 684 -10.50 10.44 -2.61
C LEU A 684 -10.86 11.81 -3.22
N TYR A 685 -10.77 12.89 -2.45
CA TYR A 685 -10.99 14.25 -2.94
C TYR A 685 -9.83 14.71 -3.85
N LEU A 686 -8.59 14.36 -3.50
CA LEU A 686 -7.42 14.65 -4.34
C LEU A 686 -7.41 13.84 -5.65
N ASP A 687 -7.86 12.58 -5.62
CA ASP A 687 -8.08 11.81 -6.84
C ASP A 687 -9.26 12.39 -7.66
N GLY A 688 -10.32 12.86 -6.98
CA GLY A 688 -11.43 13.57 -7.62
C GLY A 688 -10.99 14.85 -8.35
N ALA A 689 -10.04 15.60 -7.78
CA ALA A 689 -9.43 16.77 -8.42
C ALA A 689 -8.65 16.42 -9.72
N VAL A 690 -8.14 15.18 -9.84
CA VAL A 690 -7.47 14.67 -11.06
C VAL A 690 -8.49 14.18 -12.09
N TYR A 691 -9.40 13.29 -11.67
CA TYR A 691 -10.27 12.53 -12.59
C TYR A 691 -11.59 13.24 -12.91
N VAL A 692 -12.02 14.17 -12.06
CA VAL A 692 -13.31 14.88 -12.14
C VAL A 692 -13.11 16.39 -11.85
N PRO A 693 -12.18 17.10 -12.53
CA PRO A 693 -11.74 18.44 -12.15
C PRO A 693 -12.83 19.53 -12.23
N HIS A 694 -13.94 19.26 -12.90
CA HIS A 694 -15.10 20.17 -12.98
C HIS A 694 -15.88 20.26 -11.66
N GLU A 695 -15.74 19.28 -10.76
CA GLU A 695 -16.35 19.33 -9.42
C GLU A 695 -15.38 19.87 -8.36
N LEU A 696 -14.18 20.36 -8.73
CA LEU A 696 -13.12 20.71 -7.77
C LEU A 696 -13.59 21.70 -6.70
N THR A 697 -14.32 22.76 -7.06
CA THR A 697 -14.82 23.73 -6.08
C THR A 697 -15.74 23.06 -5.05
N GLN A 698 -16.66 22.19 -5.50
CA GLN A 698 -17.51 21.41 -4.59
C GLN A 698 -16.68 20.44 -3.73
N LEU A 699 -15.61 19.85 -4.26
CA LEU A 699 -14.70 18.99 -3.49
C LEU A 699 -13.90 19.79 -2.44
N GLN A 700 -13.52 21.04 -2.73
CA GLN A 700 -12.88 21.96 -1.78
C GLN A 700 -13.86 22.40 -0.68
N ASP A 701 -15.09 22.78 -1.06
CA ASP A 701 -16.18 23.09 -0.11
C ASP A 701 -16.43 21.90 0.83
N LEU A 702 -16.48 20.68 0.28
CA LEU A 702 -16.68 19.45 1.08
C LEU A 702 -15.47 19.10 1.96
N ILE A 703 -14.23 19.34 1.52
CA ILE A 703 -13.04 19.21 2.37
C ILE A 703 -13.18 20.10 3.62
N ILE A 704 -13.59 21.35 3.43
CA ILE A 704 -13.79 22.33 4.50
C ILE A 704 -14.98 21.95 5.38
N GLU A 705 -16.14 21.58 4.80
CA GLU A 705 -17.35 21.18 5.52
C GLU A 705 -17.12 19.92 6.38
N LYS A 706 -16.34 18.95 5.88
CA LYS A 706 -15.98 17.72 6.62
C LYS A 706 -14.77 17.90 7.55
N GLN A 707 -14.21 19.10 7.67
CA GLN A 707 -13.02 19.41 8.49
C GLN A 707 -11.81 18.53 8.16
N LEU A 708 -11.65 18.16 6.88
CA LEU A 708 -10.44 17.50 6.40
C LEU A 708 -9.34 18.55 6.22
N ARG A 709 -8.07 18.15 6.35
CA ARG A 709 -6.96 19.09 6.23
C ARG A 709 -6.87 19.61 4.79
N ILE A 710 -6.96 20.93 4.62
CA ILE A 710 -6.48 21.65 3.43
C ILE A 710 -5.20 22.39 3.82
N TYR A 711 -4.17 22.33 2.98
CA TYR A 711 -2.88 23.02 3.20
C TYR A 711 -2.71 24.28 2.34
N ALA A 712 -3.38 24.32 1.19
CA ALA A 712 -3.38 25.46 0.29
C ALA A 712 -4.81 25.98 0.12
N LEU A 713 -5.11 27.15 0.69
CA LEU A 713 -6.42 27.77 0.54
C LEU A 713 -6.54 28.36 -0.88
N PRO A 714 -7.67 28.16 -1.60
CA PRO A 714 -7.83 28.68 -2.96
C PRO A 714 -7.54 30.19 -3.06
N GLU A 715 -8.03 30.96 -2.09
CA GLU A 715 -7.90 32.42 -2.00
C GLU A 715 -6.44 32.85 -1.74
N GLU A 716 -5.71 32.10 -0.92
CA GLU A 716 -4.27 32.29 -0.69
C GLU A 716 -3.49 32.12 -1.99
N LEU A 717 -3.80 31.07 -2.76
CA LEU A 717 -3.12 30.80 -4.03
C LEU A 717 -3.44 31.84 -5.10
N GLU A 718 -4.66 32.39 -5.13
CA GLU A 718 -5.00 33.49 -6.05
C GLU A 718 -4.16 34.74 -5.77
N ILE A 719 -3.97 35.10 -4.48
CA ILE A 719 -3.11 36.21 -4.06
C ILE A 719 -1.66 35.93 -4.46
N LEU A 720 -1.07 34.81 -4.03
CA LEU A 720 0.32 34.43 -4.31
C LEU A 720 0.62 34.37 -5.82
N ARG A 721 -0.31 33.86 -6.61
CA ARG A 721 -0.20 33.84 -8.09
C ARG A 721 -0.25 35.24 -8.69
N SER A 722 -1.06 36.15 -8.13
CA SER A 722 -1.17 37.53 -8.62
C SER A 722 0.11 38.34 -8.33
N ASP A 723 0.69 38.19 -7.14
CA ASP A 723 1.90 38.93 -6.74
C ASP A 723 3.15 38.46 -7.51
N GLY A 724 3.27 37.16 -7.79
CA GLY A 724 4.33 36.64 -8.68
C GLY A 724 4.24 37.20 -10.13
N ILE A 725 3.02 37.51 -10.59
CA ILE A 725 2.80 38.17 -11.89
C ILE A 725 3.17 39.67 -11.84
N PHE A 726 3.11 40.33 -10.68
CA PHE A 726 3.61 41.70 -10.54
C PHE A 726 5.14 41.77 -10.54
N LEU A 727 5.81 40.89 -9.80
CA LEU A 727 7.29 40.83 -9.76
C LEU A 727 7.91 40.50 -11.13
N SER A 728 7.22 39.71 -11.97
CA SER A 728 7.68 39.40 -13.33
C SER A 728 7.31 40.46 -14.39
N ARG A 729 6.56 41.51 -14.03
CA ARG A 729 6.19 42.63 -14.92
C ARG A 729 6.99 43.91 -14.71
N TYR A 730 7.74 44.02 -13.61
CA TYR A 730 8.73 45.07 -13.42
C TYR A 730 10.15 44.51 -13.60
N PRO A 731 10.94 44.96 -14.59
CA PRO A 731 12.37 44.67 -14.57
C PRO A 731 12.97 45.32 -13.31
N SER A 732 13.81 44.57 -12.60
CA SER A 732 14.28 44.96 -11.28
C SER A 732 15.19 46.20 -11.33
N THR A 733 14.63 47.38 -11.10
CA THR A 733 15.37 48.60 -10.73
C THR A 733 15.83 48.50 -9.27
N TYR A 734 16.72 47.55 -9.00
CA TYR A 734 17.49 47.46 -7.76
C TYR A 734 18.96 47.71 -8.09
N GLU A 735 19.48 48.84 -7.62
CA GLU A 735 20.86 49.28 -7.84
C GLU A 735 21.83 48.41 -7.01
N GLY A 736 22.18 47.23 -7.54
CA GLY A 736 23.11 46.27 -6.91
C GLY A 736 24.44 46.07 -7.64
N GLU A 737 24.55 46.43 -8.93
CA GLU A 737 25.75 46.20 -9.74
C GLU A 737 26.72 47.39 -9.73
N SER A 738 27.41 47.63 -8.59
CA SER A 738 28.51 48.60 -8.53
C SER A 738 29.57 48.29 -7.45
N ARG A 739 29.96 47.01 -7.29
CA ARG A 739 31.14 46.70 -6.44
C ARG A 739 31.97 45.43 -6.74
N PHE A 740 31.85 44.82 -7.93
CA PHE A 740 32.69 43.66 -8.31
C PHE A 740 33.16 43.65 -9.78
N ARG A 741 33.67 44.79 -10.28
CA ARG A 741 34.50 44.86 -11.51
C ARG A 741 35.62 45.90 -11.43
N GLU A 742 36.59 45.65 -10.57
CA GLU A 742 37.98 46.05 -10.82
C GLU A 742 38.88 44.81 -10.67
N LEU A 743 40.04 44.84 -11.34
CA LEU A 743 40.96 43.72 -11.58
C LEU A 743 40.39 42.64 -12.55
N GLY A 744 41.02 42.52 -13.72
CA GLY A 744 40.76 41.45 -14.69
C GLY A 744 41.54 40.16 -14.39
N GLY A 745 41.52 39.14 -15.23
CA GLY A 745 40.88 39.05 -16.56
C GLY A 745 41.31 37.75 -17.28
N VAL A 746 41.44 37.82 -18.61
CA VAL A 746 41.79 36.72 -19.54
C VAL A 746 40.66 35.73 -19.83
N GLU A 747 40.46 35.50 -21.13
CA GLU A 747 39.42 34.66 -21.71
C GLU A 747 39.86 33.18 -21.81
N ASN A 748 38.88 32.26 -21.83
CA ASN A 748 38.67 31.23 -22.88
C ASN A 748 38.15 29.88 -22.35
N VAL A 749 36.82 29.73 -22.29
CA VAL A 749 36.17 28.44 -22.62
C VAL A 749 34.92 28.73 -23.48
N LYS A 750 35.07 28.61 -24.80
CA LYS A 750 33.95 28.34 -25.73
C LYS A 750 34.18 26.94 -26.31
N LYS A 751 33.08 26.21 -26.55
CA LYS A 751 33.02 24.82 -27.03
C LYS A 751 33.41 23.79 -25.93
N LEU A 752 32.84 22.59 -25.86
CA LEU A 752 31.72 22.01 -26.63
C LEU A 752 30.50 21.76 -25.73
N GLY A 753 29.35 21.48 -26.35
CA GLY A 753 28.22 20.79 -25.72
C GLY A 753 28.07 19.38 -26.29
#